data_AF-A0A7C5PMR8-F1
#
_entry.id   AF-A0A7C5PMR8-F1
#
_cell.length_a   1.000
_cell.length_b   1.000
_cell.length_c   1.000
_cell.angle_alpha   90.00
_cell.angle_beta   90.00
_cell.angle_gamma   90.00
#
_symmetry.space_group_name_H-M   'P 1'
#
loop_
_entity.id
_entity.type
_entity.pdbx_description
1 polymer ?
#
loop_
_entity_poly.entity_id
_entity_poly.type
_entity_poly.pdbx_seq_one_letter_code
_entity_poly.pdbx_strand_id
1 'polypeptide(L)'
;VEAMMLVGLSVTALAFLQLPKNAPLAAIIFWLATASGIGLAGFSFIDPLMASGLARIGFAIAAVLALFTALMLWNRNIGRAGSSMLVWIVVVMWMVLAAVGCLGLYQSEFIESAIAAGVGLILITMSFTLVQLVFGQSIAASHFLEDSGRRALALAGSEQSVWDWQVAHQVLYVGPELERGLGLDPGLMGSINPRKWLELIHPGDRSAYAGAVDAAEKRGKGAFSQEFRLRRADGAYRWYLLRARAIAGEDGFASRLIGTLTDVTAVKRSQDRLLADAVRDRVTGLPNRALFIDRLERAMRRAAARGMDELFVLVIDLDRFKNVNDGLGHEVGDSLLNVTGSRLARMIGPDDTLARLAGDQFGIIFNGETPSREIIAVADNIRQIVAVPINVRPREIFLTASIGVAQFEPGRDDPEELVKNAEIALYEAKRHGKDQIEFFRSDMLDDRSQLVALESDLRRALDRNEIEVVYQPLKRLVDDQLAGFEALVRWRHHELGLLSPDAFMDMAEETGIIREVGRYVLNEATRQLGIWQRAFRPSDPLFVAVNVSRAQLLNYELISDLRALLRREDIVPGTLKLEVTETLVMQNPELASRVLERACDLGVGIACDDFGTGYSALANLARLPFDTLKIDRAFLLEDGTSENATIIFDAITHLAHNLNLNVVAEGVESEEQLERLRRRGVDYAQGFYIGEPVPAKQVIEALGGQPYAPETADSGLSQLWARLLGKQTPADETAADDLPSPEQQAAEVAEMQAQEEILEPWSPDSNDVSDPGIADWPQETQPEPEQYEQPIEEVEADLDQGDVVLPYPPVHEEIIEPETLETQGSTLEPELPQVGTAPLAPRHQPPEPQ
;
A
#
# COMPACT_ATOMS: atom_id res chain seq x y z
N VAL A 1 76.98 -22.04 57.92
CA VAL A 1 75.56 -22.32 57.58
C VAL A 1 74.62 -21.33 58.24
N GLU A 2 74.62 -21.20 59.57
CA GLU A 2 73.71 -20.30 60.30
C GLU A 2 73.80 -18.83 59.85
N ALA A 3 75.00 -18.33 59.60
CA ALA A 3 75.22 -17.00 59.03
C ALA A 3 74.55 -16.82 57.65
N MET A 4 74.54 -17.86 56.81
CA MET A 4 73.84 -17.85 55.52
C MET A 4 72.33 -17.97 55.67
N MET A 5 71.83 -18.63 56.72
CA MET A 5 70.40 -18.64 57.04
C MET A 5 69.91 -17.23 57.41
N LEU A 6 70.71 -16.45 58.15
CA LEU A 6 70.40 -15.04 58.45
C LEU A 6 70.35 -14.19 57.17
N VAL A 7 71.31 -14.37 56.26
CA VAL A 7 71.32 -13.70 54.95
C VAL A 7 70.05 -14.06 54.17
N GLY A 8 69.74 -15.35 54.05
CA GLY A 8 68.56 -15.84 53.35
C GLY A 8 67.27 -15.26 53.92
N LEU A 9 67.10 -15.29 55.24
CA LEU A 9 65.91 -14.76 55.91
C LEU A 9 65.75 -13.25 55.68
N SER A 10 66.84 -12.50 55.75
CA SER A 10 66.84 -11.04 55.58
C SER A 10 66.49 -10.64 54.14
N VAL A 11 67.04 -11.35 53.16
CA VAL A 11 66.71 -11.14 51.73
C VAL A 11 65.26 -11.52 51.44
N THR A 12 64.76 -12.62 52.00
CA THR A 12 63.36 -13.00 51.91
C THR A 12 62.45 -11.90 52.46
N ALA A 13 62.77 -11.30 53.61
CA ALA A 13 62.02 -10.18 54.17
C ALA A 13 62.00 -8.97 53.23
N LEU A 14 63.17 -8.58 52.70
CA LEU A 14 63.31 -7.46 51.76
C LEU A 14 62.45 -7.64 50.50
N ALA A 15 62.50 -8.83 49.90
CA ALA A 15 61.84 -9.14 48.64
C ALA A 15 60.31 -9.31 48.81
N PHE A 16 59.87 -10.16 49.73
CA PHE A 16 58.44 -10.48 49.88
C PHE A 16 57.62 -9.31 50.41
N LEU A 17 58.15 -8.55 51.37
CA LEU A 17 57.46 -7.38 51.92
C LEU A 17 57.66 -6.11 51.07
N GLN A 18 58.50 -6.17 50.03
CA GLN A 18 58.94 -5.02 49.23
C GLN A 18 59.37 -3.84 50.10
N LEU A 19 60.17 -4.13 51.14
CA LEU A 19 60.56 -3.14 52.14
C LEU A 19 61.18 -1.87 51.53
N PRO A 20 62.01 -1.90 50.46
CA PRO A 20 62.54 -0.68 49.86
C PRO A 20 61.46 0.30 49.40
N LYS A 21 60.29 -0.21 48.99
CA LYS A 21 59.16 0.60 48.55
C LYS A 21 58.23 0.96 49.71
N ASN A 22 57.97 0.01 50.62
CA ASN A 22 56.87 0.11 51.58
C ASN A 22 57.31 0.54 52.99
N ALA A 23 58.56 0.29 53.37
CA ALA A 23 59.14 0.62 54.67
C ALA A 23 60.67 0.80 54.56
N PRO A 24 61.15 1.94 54.02
CA PRO A 24 62.56 2.12 53.67
C PRO A 24 63.50 2.01 54.88
N LEU A 25 63.06 2.47 56.06
CA LEU A 25 63.82 2.32 57.31
C LEU A 25 64.01 0.85 57.71
N ALA A 26 62.96 0.03 57.60
CA ALA A 26 63.06 -1.40 57.85
C ALA A 26 63.96 -2.06 56.79
N ALA A 27 63.89 -1.63 55.52
CA ALA A 27 64.75 -2.14 54.46
C ALA A 27 66.24 -1.93 54.79
N ILE A 28 66.63 -0.77 55.33
CA ILE A 28 68.02 -0.51 55.75
C ILE A 28 68.45 -1.51 56.82
N ILE A 29 67.60 -1.77 57.82
CA ILE A 29 67.88 -2.73 58.90
C ILE A 29 68.14 -4.14 58.34
N PHE A 30 67.32 -4.61 57.41
CA PHE A 30 67.52 -5.92 56.79
C PHE A 30 68.71 -5.98 55.83
N TRP A 31 69.04 -4.90 55.12
CA TRP A 31 70.29 -4.82 54.36
C TRP A 31 71.52 -4.91 55.26
N LEU A 32 71.50 -4.22 56.41
CA LEU A 32 72.54 -4.32 57.43
C LEU A 32 72.64 -5.73 58.02
N ALA A 33 71.50 -6.38 58.29
CA ALA A 33 71.47 -7.78 58.75
C ALA A 33 72.05 -8.74 57.70
N THR A 34 71.75 -8.51 56.41
CA THR A 34 72.31 -9.27 55.28
C THR A 34 73.83 -9.09 55.20
N ALA A 35 74.32 -7.86 55.23
CA ALA A 35 75.76 -7.56 55.22
C ALA A 35 76.48 -8.16 56.43
N SER A 36 75.87 -8.05 57.61
CA SER A 36 76.38 -8.63 58.86
C SER A 36 76.45 -10.15 58.78
N GLY A 37 75.44 -10.81 58.20
CA GLY A 37 75.44 -12.27 57.99
C GLY A 37 76.55 -12.73 57.04
N ILE A 38 76.82 -11.99 55.97
CA ILE A 38 77.96 -12.27 55.07
C ILE A 38 79.28 -12.09 55.83
N GLY A 39 79.41 -11.02 56.61
CA GLY A 39 80.58 -10.76 57.46
C GLY A 39 80.82 -11.87 58.48
N LEU A 40 79.77 -12.35 59.15
CA LEU A 40 79.83 -13.45 60.11
C LEU A 40 80.23 -14.79 59.44
N ALA A 41 79.83 -15.02 58.19
CA ALA A 41 80.27 -16.18 57.45
C ALA A 41 81.79 -16.13 57.17
N GLY A 42 82.34 -14.95 56.85
CA GLY A 42 83.79 -14.75 56.76
C GLY A 42 84.50 -14.91 58.11
N PHE A 43 83.93 -14.35 59.18
CA PHE A 43 84.47 -14.45 60.54
C PHE A 43 84.49 -15.88 61.08
N SER A 44 83.60 -16.74 60.58
CA SER A 44 83.55 -18.15 60.99
C SER A 44 84.82 -18.96 60.69
N PHE A 45 85.69 -18.48 59.79
CA PHE A 45 87.00 -19.09 59.55
C PHE A 45 88.02 -18.79 60.66
N ILE A 46 87.79 -17.74 61.46
CA ILE A 46 88.67 -17.30 62.54
C ILE A 46 88.17 -17.84 63.88
N ASP A 47 86.89 -17.60 64.20
CA ASP A 47 86.24 -18.10 65.41
C ASP A 47 84.85 -18.65 65.07
N PRO A 48 84.74 -19.97 64.79
CA PRO A 48 83.48 -20.60 64.43
C PRO A 48 82.42 -20.51 65.55
N LEU A 49 82.84 -20.54 66.82
CA LEU A 49 81.93 -20.61 67.96
C LEU A 49 81.26 -19.26 68.21
N MET A 50 82.04 -18.17 68.25
CA MET A 50 81.49 -16.83 68.35
C MET A 50 80.66 -16.46 67.11
N ALA A 51 81.11 -16.83 65.91
CA ALA A 51 80.36 -16.59 64.67
C ALA A 51 78.98 -17.29 64.69
N SER A 52 78.91 -18.53 65.14
CA SER A 52 77.67 -19.29 65.29
C SER A 52 76.73 -18.63 66.32
N GLY A 53 77.22 -18.28 67.50
CA GLY A 53 76.42 -17.62 68.53
C GLY A 53 75.81 -16.29 68.05
N LEU A 54 76.63 -15.44 67.41
CA LEU A 54 76.17 -14.17 66.86
C LEU A 54 75.18 -14.35 65.70
N ALA A 55 75.40 -15.34 64.83
CA ALA A 55 74.49 -15.64 63.73
C ALA A 55 73.11 -16.10 64.21
N ARG A 56 73.03 -16.92 65.26
CA ARG A 56 71.76 -17.37 65.87
C ARG A 56 70.99 -16.21 66.47
N ILE A 57 71.67 -15.33 67.22
CA ILE A 57 71.04 -14.12 67.80
C ILE A 57 70.54 -13.20 66.68
N GLY A 58 71.36 -12.97 65.66
CA GLY A 58 70.98 -12.17 64.50
C GLY A 58 69.78 -12.74 63.76
N PHE A 59 69.74 -14.06 63.55
CA PHE A 59 68.61 -14.77 62.92
C PHE A 59 67.32 -14.56 63.72
N ALA A 60 67.39 -14.66 65.05
CA ALA A 60 66.24 -14.49 65.90
C ALA A 60 65.66 -13.07 65.85
N ILE A 61 66.54 -12.06 65.90
CA ILE A 61 66.14 -10.65 65.78
C ILE A 61 65.51 -10.40 64.41
N ALA A 62 66.12 -10.89 63.33
CA ALA A 62 65.61 -10.71 61.97
C ALA A 62 64.23 -11.35 61.78
N ALA A 63 64.00 -12.55 62.32
CA ALA A 63 62.71 -13.24 62.24
C ALA A 63 61.57 -12.46 62.94
N VAL A 64 61.81 -11.99 64.17
CA VAL A 64 60.83 -11.21 64.93
C VAL A 64 60.56 -9.86 64.27
N LEU A 65 61.61 -9.17 63.81
CA LEU A 65 61.47 -7.90 63.12
C LEU A 65 60.70 -8.06 61.80
N ALA A 66 60.88 -9.17 61.09
CA ALA A 66 60.17 -9.46 59.84
C ALA A 66 58.68 -9.72 60.10
N LEU A 67 58.35 -10.48 61.14
CA LEU A 67 56.96 -10.68 61.58
C LEU A 67 56.30 -9.34 61.97
N PHE A 68 56.98 -8.53 62.76
CA PHE A 68 56.48 -7.22 63.17
C PHE A 68 56.25 -6.30 61.96
N THR A 69 57.21 -6.27 61.03
CA THR A 69 57.10 -5.48 59.81
C THR A 69 55.96 -5.98 58.92
N ALA A 70 55.79 -7.30 58.79
CA ALA A 70 54.66 -7.89 58.08
C ALA A 70 53.31 -7.48 58.72
N LEU A 71 53.19 -7.53 60.05
CA LEU A 71 52.00 -7.09 60.78
C LEU A 71 51.70 -5.61 60.57
N MET A 72 52.72 -4.76 60.67
CA MET A 72 52.59 -3.32 60.43
C MET A 72 52.11 -3.04 59.01
N LEU A 73 52.69 -3.70 58.00
CA LEU A 73 52.31 -3.49 56.60
C LEU A 73 50.92 -4.07 56.29
N TRP A 74 50.52 -5.15 56.96
CA TRP A 74 49.16 -5.69 56.86
C TRP A 74 48.13 -4.71 57.40
N ASN A 75 48.38 -4.09 58.56
CA ASN A 75 47.51 -3.03 59.10
C ASN A 75 47.41 -1.80 58.19
N ARG A 76 48.39 -1.58 57.29
CA ARG A 76 48.35 -0.54 56.26
C ARG A 76 47.70 -1.00 54.94
N ASN A 77 47.05 -2.17 54.95
CA ASN A 77 46.33 -2.78 53.84
C ASN A 77 47.21 -3.04 52.59
N ILE A 78 48.51 -3.27 52.78
CA ILE A 78 49.41 -3.62 51.69
C ILE A 78 49.22 -5.12 51.40
N GLY A 79 48.56 -5.43 50.28
CA GLY A 79 48.07 -6.79 49.98
C GLY A 79 49.11 -7.93 50.03
N ARG A 80 50.41 -7.64 49.85
CA ARG A 80 51.48 -8.64 49.94
C ARG A 80 51.82 -9.06 51.37
N ALA A 81 51.59 -8.19 52.35
CA ALA A 81 51.90 -8.45 53.75
C ALA A 81 50.96 -9.51 54.37
N GLY A 82 49.67 -9.50 53.99
CA GLY A 82 48.71 -10.51 54.45
C GLY A 82 49.10 -11.93 54.03
N SER A 83 49.50 -12.11 52.75
CA SER A 83 49.88 -13.43 52.22
C SER A 83 51.14 -14.02 52.89
N SER A 84 52.11 -13.18 53.27
CA SER A 84 53.38 -13.64 53.87
C SER A 84 53.34 -13.78 55.39
N MET A 85 52.25 -13.36 56.05
CA MET A 85 52.11 -13.39 57.50
C MET A 85 52.29 -14.81 58.08
N LEU A 86 51.68 -15.81 57.45
CA LEU A 86 51.77 -17.20 57.90
C LEU A 86 53.22 -17.71 57.92
N VAL A 87 54.02 -17.34 56.93
CA VAL A 87 55.44 -17.74 56.84
C VAL A 87 56.22 -17.21 58.03
N TRP A 88 56.06 -15.93 58.36
CA TRP A 88 56.78 -15.29 59.46
C TRP A 88 56.37 -15.85 60.83
N ILE A 89 55.09 -16.16 61.02
CA ILE A 89 54.60 -16.82 62.24
C ILE A 89 55.25 -18.19 62.40
N VAL A 90 55.26 -19.00 61.33
CA VAL A 90 55.86 -20.35 61.36
C VAL A 90 57.36 -20.28 61.63
N VAL A 91 58.09 -19.33 61.03
CA VAL A 91 59.53 -19.15 61.28
C VAL A 91 59.81 -18.80 62.74
N VAL A 92 59.06 -17.85 63.33
CA VAL A 92 59.22 -17.47 64.74
C VAL A 92 58.87 -18.63 65.67
N MET A 93 57.78 -19.36 65.38
CA MET A 93 57.39 -20.53 66.16
C MET A 93 58.46 -21.64 66.12
N TRP A 94 58.99 -21.92 64.93
CA TRP A 94 60.08 -22.89 64.75
C TRP A 94 61.34 -22.48 65.51
N MET A 95 61.68 -21.19 65.47
CA MET A 95 62.82 -20.64 66.22
C MET A 95 62.65 -20.81 67.74
N VAL A 96 61.45 -20.53 68.28
CA VAL A 96 61.16 -20.74 69.71
C VAL A 96 61.30 -22.22 70.07
N LEU A 97 60.78 -23.12 69.24
CA LEU A 97 60.90 -24.57 69.44
C LEU A 97 62.37 -25.03 69.40
N ALA A 98 63.16 -24.51 68.46
CA ALA A 98 64.59 -24.79 68.36
C ALA A 98 65.38 -24.27 69.59
N ALA A 99 64.99 -23.11 70.13
CA ALA A 99 65.60 -22.55 71.33
C ALA A 99 65.28 -23.40 72.58
N VAL A 100 64.03 -23.88 72.72
CA VAL A 100 63.62 -24.79 73.81
C VAL A 100 64.43 -26.09 73.76
N GLY A 101 64.60 -26.67 72.57
CA GLY A 101 65.45 -27.84 72.37
C GLY A 101 66.92 -27.59 72.75
N CYS A 102 67.48 -26.45 72.33
CA CYS A 102 68.88 -26.10 72.62
C CYS A 102 69.16 -25.82 74.10
N LEU A 103 68.19 -25.25 74.84
CA LEU A 103 68.33 -24.95 76.27
C LEU A 103 68.13 -26.19 77.17
N GLY A 104 67.75 -27.34 76.59
CA GLY A 104 67.50 -28.56 77.34
C GLY A 104 66.30 -28.48 78.28
N LEU A 105 65.41 -27.49 78.08
CA LEU A 105 64.22 -27.27 78.91
C LEU A 105 63.21 -28.43 78.79
N TYR A 106 63.34 -29.24 77.73
CA TYR A 106 62.52 -30.42 77.49
C TYR A 106 63.33 -31.42 76.67
N GLN A 107 63.60 -32.61 77.19
CA GLN A 107 64.35 -33.67 76.49
C GLN A 107 63.39 -34.78 76.09
N SER A 108 62.92 -34.75 74.85
CA SER A 108 62.15 -35.85 74.25
C SER A 108 62.50 -35.98 72.78
N GLU A 109 62.49 -37.20 72.25
CA GLU A 109 62.64 -37.49 70.80
C GLU A 109 61.62 -36.72 69.93
N PHE A 110 60.53 -36.28 70.55
CA PHE A 110 59.50 -35.45 69.93
C PHE A 110 60.02 -34.08 69.46
N ILE A 111 60.92 -33.43 70.21
CA ILE A 111 61.43 -32.10 69.84
C ILE A 111 62.29 -32.16 68.58
N GLU A 112 63.17 -33.15 68.45
CA GLU A 112 64.02 -33.30 67.26
C GLU A 112 63.17 -33.51 66.01
N SER A 113 62.16 -34.38 66.10
CA SER A 113 61.19 -34.62 65.02
C SER A 113 60.39 -33.36 64.67
N ALA A 114 59.98 -32.58 65.68
CA ALA A 114 59.21 -31.35 65.49
C ALA A 114 60.04 -30.21 64.88
N ILE A 115 61.33 -30.10 65.21
CA ILE A 115 62.25 -29.14 64.57
C ILE A 115 62.44 -29.51 63.09
N ALA A 116 62.64 -30.78 62.77
CA ALA A 116 62.78 -31.25 61.38
C ALA A 116 61.50 -31.00 60.56
N ALA A 117 60.33 -31.31 61.12
CA ALA A 117 59.03 -31.06 60.49
C ALA A 117 58.77 -29.55 60.28
N GLY A 118 59.18 -28.72 61.23
CA GLY A 118 58.99 -27.27 61.13
C GLY A 118 59.81 -26.62 60.00
N VAL A 119 61.01 -27.11 59.68
CA VAL A 119 61.75 -26.65 58.49
C VAL A 119 60.98 -26.96 57.20
N GLY A 120 60.40 -28.16 57.11
CA GLY A 120 59.54 -28.54 55.98
C GLY A 120 58.33 -27.62 55.82
N LEU A 121 57.68 -27.27 56.93
CA LEU A 121 56.52 -26.35 56.93
C LEU A 121 56.90 -24.94 56.45
N ILE A 122 58.07 -24.43 56.84
CA ILE A 122 58.59 -23.13 56.35
C ILE A 122 58.77 -23.17 54.83
N LEU A 123 59.35 -24.24 54.28
CA LEU A 123 59.56 -24.36 52.83
C LEU A 123 58.24 -24.42 52.04
N ILE A 124 57.25 -25.17 52.54
CA ILE A 124 55.93 -25.29 51.91
C ILE A 124 55.22 -23.93 51.91
N THR A 125 55.16 -23.28 53.07
CA THR A 125 54.50 -21.96 53.19
C THR A 125 55.19 -20.89 52.35
N MET A 126 56.52 -20.93 52.24
CA MET A 126 57.28 -20.02 51.38
C MET A 126 57.05 -20.30 49.88
N SER A 127 56.94 -21.58 49.49
CA SER A 127 56.64 -21.96 48.10
C SER A 127 55.22 -21.58 47.69
N PHE A 128 54.25 -21.80 48.57
CA PHE A 128 52.85 -21.44 48.33
C PHE A 128 52.67 -19.92 48.19
N THR A 129 53.31 -19.14 49.06
CA THR A 129 53.28 -17.66 48.96
C THR A 129 53.97 -17.14 47.69
N LEU A 130 55.05 -17.78 47.24
CA LEU A 130 55.68 -17.47 45.96
C LEU A 130 54.74 -17.72 44.77
N VAL A 131 54.03 -18.85 44.76
CA VAL A 131 53.04 -19.19 43.73
C VAL A 131 51.91 -18.15 43.71
N GLN A 132 51.33 -17.80 44.86
CA GLN A 132 50.28 -16.79 44.93
C GLN A 132 50.71 -15.43 44.36
N LEU A 133 51.97 -15.04 44.55
CA LEU A 133 52.52 -13.79 44.02
C LEU A 133 52.65 -13.78 42.49
N VAL A 134 53.09 -14.89 41.89
CA VAL A 134 53.27 -14.99 40.43
C VAL A 134 51.91 -15.01 39.72
N PHE A 135 50.96 -15.78 40.21
CA PHE A 135 49.64 -15.90 39.57
C PHE A 135 48.74 -14.66 39.78
N GLY A 136 48.84 -13.98 40.91
CA GLY A 136 48.06 -12.77 41.19
C GLY A 136 48.34 -11.60 40.23
N GLN A 137 49.53 -11.53 39.64
CA GLN A 137 49.86 -10.50 38.63
C GLN A 137 49.34 -10.86 37.22
N SER A 138 49.17 -12.14 36.92
CA SER A 138 48.73 -12.61 35.59
C SER A 138 47.22 -12.40 35.34
N ILE A 139 46.39 -12.53 36.37
CA ILE A 139 44.91 -12.47 36.25
C ILE A 139 44.42 -11.03 35.99
N ALA A 140 45.07 -10.02 36.57
CA ALA A 140 44.71 -8.62 36.34
C ALA A 140 45.02 -8.15 34.90
N ALA A 141 46.08 -8.68 34.30
CA ALA A 141 46.46 -8.34 32.93
C ALA A 141 45.53 -8.99 31.89
N SER A 142 45.08 -10.23 32.13
CA SER A 142 44.15 -10.93 31.22
C SER A 142 42.77 -10.26 31.19
N HIS A 143 42.22 -9.87 32.34
CA HIS A 143 40.92 -9.19 32.39
C HIS A 143 40.92 -7.83 31.68
N PHE A 144 42.02 -7.07 31.73
CA PHE A 144 42.14 -5.78 31.05
C PHE A 144 42.16 -5.92 29.51
N LEU A 145 42.83 -6.96 29.00
CA LEU A 145 42.90 -7.23 27.56
C LEU A 145 41.58 -7.77 27.02
N GLU A 146 40.87 -8.59 27.79
CA GLU A 146 39.59 -9.18 27.37
C GLU A 146 38.47 -8.12 27.29
N ASP A 147 38.38 -7.22 28.26
CA ASP A 147 37.39 -6.11 28.23
C ASP A 147 37.70 -5.07 27.14
N SER A 148 38.99 -4.76 26.92
CA SER A 148 39.40 -3.83 25.86
C SER A 148 39.17 -4.43 24.47
N GLY A 149 39.45 -5.73 24.30
CA GLY A 149 39.20 -6.47 23.06
C GLY A 149 37.71 -6.54 22.73
N ARG A 150 36.85 -6.83 23.72
CA ARG A 150 35.39 -6.86 23.52
C ARG A 150 34.82 -5.50 23.11
N ARG A 151 35.29 -4.39 23.73
CA ARG A 151 34.85 -3.03 23.35
C ARG A 151 35.33 -2.62 21.96
N ALA A 152 36.57 -2.95 21.61
CA ALA A 152 37.11 -2.68 20.27
C ALA A 152 36.37 -3.48 19.19
N LEU A 153 36.09 -4.76 19.44
CA LEU A 153 35.31 -5.61 18.53
C LEU A 153 33.85 -5.13 18.38
N ALA A 154 33.22 -4.66 19.48
CA ALA A 154 31.87 -4.09 19.43
C ALA A 154 31.81 -2.80 18.60
N LEU A 155 32.84 -1.94 18.66
CA LEU A 155 32.95 -0.74 17.82
C LEU A 155 33.27 -1.08 16.35
N ALA A 156 34.13 -2.07 16.11
CA ALA A 156 34.44 -2.53 14.76
C ALA A 156 33.22 -3.16 14.06
N GLY A 157 32.37 -3.88 14.81
CA GLY A 157 31.13 -4.46 14.30
C GLY A 157 29.98 -3.45 14.10
N SER A 158 30.05 -2.26 14.71
CA SER A 158 29.02 -1.22 14.56
C SER A 158 29.28 -0.23 13.42
N GLU A 159 30.35 -0.43 12.64
CA GLU A 159 30.80 0.48 11.56
C GLU A 159 31.00 1.93 12.03
N GLN A 160 31.24 2.14 13.32
CA GLN A 160 31.46 3.47 13.90
C GLN A 160 32.95 3.80 13.91
N SER A 161 33.29 5.03 13.53
CA SER A 161 34.68 5.52 13.61
C SER A 161 34.90 6.24 14.93
N VAL A 162 36.01 5.97 15.60
CA VAL A 162 36.40 6.74 16.79
C VAL A 162 36.74 8.17 16.38
N TRP A 163 36.27 9.14 17.15
CA TRP A 163 36.65 10.54 17.04
C TRP A 163 37.20 10.99 18.40
N ASP A 164 38.44 11.45 18.42
CA ASP A 164 39.15 11.78 19.65
C ASP A 164 39.92 13.08 19.51
N TRP A 165 39.37 14.13 20.10
CA TRP A 165 39.95 15.47 20.13
C TRP A 165 40.77 15.66 21.39
N GLN A 166 42.09 15.79 21.22
CA GLN A 166 43.03 16.05 22.29
C GLN A 166 43.33 17.55 22.35
N VAL A 167 42.61 18.23 23.26
CA VAL A 167 42.62 19.70 23.39
C VAL A 167 44.02 20.25 23.63
N ALA A 168 44.78 19.62 24.54
CA ALA A 168 46.12 20.06 24.91
C ALA A 168 47.14 20.02 23.75
N HIS A 169 47.00 19.04 22.84
CA HIS A 169 47.93 18.84 21.73
C HIS A 169 47.41 19.41 20.40
N GLN A 170 46.15 19.86 20.36
CA GLN A 170 45.46 20.31 19.15
C GLN A 170 45.48 19.24 18.04
N VAL A 171 45.39 17.97 18.43
CA VAL A 171 45.38 16.82 17.53
C VAL A 171 44.01 16.17 17.56
N LEU A 172 43.44 15.95 16.37
CA LEU A 172 42.26 15.12 16.20
C LEU A 172 42.69 13.75 15.69
N TYR A 173 42.41 12.72 16.48
CA TYR A 173 42.49 11.34 16.03
C TYR A 173 41.13 10.90 15.49
N VAL A 174 41.15 10.25 14.33
CA VAL A 174 39.96 9.64 13.74
C VAL A 174 40.28 8.20 13.33
N GLY A 175 39.36 7.28 13.60
CA GLY A 175 39.51 5.88 13.26
C GLY A 175 39.59 5.64 11.74
N PRO A 176 40.34 4.62 11.29
CA PRO A 176 40.54 4.30 9.87
C PRO A 176 39.25 3.84 9.16
N GLU A 177 38.19 3.52 9.90
CA GLU A 177 36.87 3.19 9.36
C GLU A 177 36.28 4.37 8.56
N LEU A 178 36.56 5.60 8.98
CA LEU A 178 36.04 6.80 8.31
C LEU A 178 36.66 6.97 6.91
N GLU A 179 37.95 6.64 6.76
CA GLU A 179 38.66 6.72 5.49
C GLU A 179 38.00 5.83 4.43
N ARG A 180 37.64 4.59 4.82
CA ARG A 180 36.87 3.67 3.97
C ARG A 180 35.49 4.23 3.63
N GLY A 181 34.78 4.79 4.60
CA GLY A 181 33.44 5.39 4.39
C GLY A 181 33.46 6.59 3.43
N LEU A 182 34.53 7.38 3.45
CA LEU A 182 34.72 8.56 2.59
C LEU A 182 35.41 8.23 1.25
N GLY A 183 35.97 7.02 1.10
CA GLY A 183 36.72 6.59 -0.08
C GLY A 183 38.09 7.26 -0.19
N LEU A 184 38.73 7.57 0.94
CA LEU A 184 40.05 8.16 1.02
C LEU A 184 41.13 7.08 1.18
N ASP A 185 42.36 7.38 0.74
CA ASP A 185 43.49 6.45 0.92
C ASP A 185 43.79 6.19 2.41
N PRO A 186 44.11 4.94 2.79
CA PRO A 186 44.40 4.58 4.18
C PRO A 186 45.56 5.39 4.77
N GLY A 187 45.37 5.92 5.99
CA GLY A 187 46.40 6.65 6.74
C GLY A 187 46.42 8.17 6.55
N LEU A 188 45.48 8.74 5.80
CA LEU A 188 45.34 10.18 5.60
C LEU A 188 44.75 10.93 6.80
N MET A 189 44.00 10.25 7.68
CA MET A 189 43.19 10.84 8.75
C MET A 189 43.63 10.49 10.18
N GLY A 190 44.58 9.57 10.35
CA GLY A 190 44.94 9.02 11.67
C GLY A 190 45.30 10.08 12.74
N SER A 191 45.97 11.16 12.38
CA SER A 191 46.14 12.34 13.26
C SER A 191 46.06 13.58 12.41
N ILE A 192 44.84 14.07 12.22
CA ILE A 192 44.55 15.16 11.31
C ILE A 192 44.64 16.52 12.04
N ASN A 193 45.19 17.50 11.35
CA ASN A 193 45.17 18.88 11.82
C ASN A 193 43.72 19.41 11.80
N PRO A 194 43.27 20.15 12.82
CA PRO A 194 41.92 20.74 12.89
C PRO A 194 41.49 21.51 11.64
N ARG A 195 42.43 22.21 10.99
CA ARG A 195 42.13 22.98 9.78
C ARG A 195 41.78 22.08 8.60
N LYS A 196 42.55 21.02 8.39
CA LYS A 196 42.28 20.02 7.34
C LYS A 196 40.98 19.25 7.61
N TRP A 197 40.65 19.01 8.88
CA TRP A 197 39.37 18.42 9.25
C TRP A 197 38.18 19.33 8.87
N LEU A 198 38.26 20.64 9.15
CA LEU A 198 37.21 21.60 8.77
C LEU A 198 37.04 21.72 7.25
N GLU A 199 38.10 21.50 6.45
CA GLU A 199 38.02 21.51 4.99
C GLU A 199 37.14 20.37 4.44
N LEU A 200 37.11 19.23 5.12
CA LEU A 200 36.27 18.08 4.77
C LEU A 200 34.80 18.31 5.14
N ILE A 201 34.50 19.19 6.09
CA ILE A 201 33.13 19.53 6.48
C ILE A 201 32.52 20.49 5.44
N HIS A 202 31.27 20.22 5.07
CA HIS A 202 30.49 21.06 4.19
C HIS A 202 30.46 22.53 4.67
N PRO A 203 30.68 23.54 3.79
CA PRO A 203 30.81 24.94 4.19
C PRO A 203 29.67 25.47 5.08
N GLY A 204 28.43 25.06 4.81
CA GLY A 204 27.26 25.45 5.59
C GLY A 204 27.20 24.87 7.01
N ASP A 205 27.96 23.81 7.31
CA ASP A 205 27.89 23.10 8.60
C ASP A 205 29.09 23.44 9.51
N ARG A 206 30.11 24.12 8.98
CA ARG A 206 31.38 24.42 9.69
C ARG A 206 31.18 25.26 10.94
N SER A 207 30.33 26.28 10.87
CA SER A 207 30.07 27.19 12.00
C SER A 207 29.37 26.47 13.14
N ALA A 208 28.35 25.67 12.83
CA ALA A 208 27.60 24.88 13.80
C ALA A 208 28.49 23.82 14.46
N TYR A 209 29.29 23.10 13.69
CA TYR A 209 30.26 22.14 14.21
C TYR A 209 31.28 22.79 15.15
N ALA A 210 31.93 23.87 14.71
CA ALA A 210 32.94 24.55 15.52
C ALA A 210 32.36 25.10 16.83
N GLY A 211 31.15 25.67 16.77
CA GLY A 211 30.44 26.16 17.96
C GLY A 211 30.09 25.04 18.95
N ALA A 212 29.67 23.87 18.46
CA ALA A 212 29.34 22.72 19.31
C ALA A 212 30.57 22.17 20.04
N VAL A 213 31.71 22.06 19.35
CA VAL A 213 32.98 21.58 19.93
C VAL A 213 33.53 22.59 20.94
N ASP A 214 33.56 23.88 20.61
CA ASP A 214 34.02 24.95 21.52
C ASP A 214 33.15 25.04 22.78
N ALA A 215 31.82 24.91 22.64
CA ALA A 215 30.91 24.87 23.77
C ALA A 215 31.13 23.63 24.66
N ALA A 216 31.45 22.47 24.08
CA ALA A 216 31.76 21.25 24.82
C ALA A 216 33.10 21.36 25.55
N GLU A 217 34.10 21.97 24.92
CA GLU A 217 35.42 22.24 25.51
C GLU A 217 35.31 23.17 26.72
N LYS A 218 34.60 24.29 26.57
CA LYS A 218 34.34 25.28 27.64
C LYS A 218 33.54 24.73 28.81
N ARG A 219 32.65 23.78 28.54
CA ARG A 219 31.82 23.15 29.58
C ARG A 219 32.61 22.16 30.43
N GLY A 220 33.65 21.55 29.88
CA GLY A 220 34.53 20.59 30.56
C GLY A 220 33.91 19.23 30.91
N LYS A 221 32.58 19.08 30.85
CA LYS A 221 31.86 17.85 31.20
C LYS A 221 30.56 17.70 30.40
N GLY A 222 30.14 16.44 30.24
CA GLY A 222 28.87 16.08 29.61
C GLY A 222 29.03 15.53 28.19
N ALA A 223 27.91 15.08 27.62
CA ALA A 223 27.84 14.59 26.24
C ALA A 223 27.27 15.68 25.33
N PHE A 224 27.69 15.65 24.07
CA PHE A 224 27.10 16.45 23.00
C PHE A 224 26.95 15.61 21.74
N SER A 225 26.05 16.04 20.87
CA SER A 225 25.84 15.43 19.57
C SER A 225 25.73 16.49 18.49
N GLN A 226 26.31 16.23 17.33
CA GLN A 226 26.27 17.13 16.19
C GLN A 226 26.15 16.33 14.89
N GLU A 227 25.23 16.74 14.03
CA GLU A 227 25.13 16.25 12.66
C GLU A 227 25.81 17.23 11.71
N PHE A 228 26.56 16.70 10.74
CA PHE A 228 27.21 17.50 9.71
C PHE A 228 27.59 16.64 8.50
N ARG A 229 27.85 17.30 7.38
CA ARG A 229 28.23 16.63 6.14
C ARG A 229 29.74 16.60 5.95
N LEU A 230 30.27 15.42 5.60
CA LEU A 230 31.66 15.20 5.22
C LEU A 230 31.78 14.94 3.72
N ARG A 231 32.80 15.51 3.10
CA ARG A 231 33.13 15.37 1.68
C ARG A 231 33.85 14.06 1.41
N ARG A 232 33.39 13.31 0.41
CA ARG A 232 34.04 12.12 -0.14
C ARG A 232 35.12 12.48 -1.18
N ALA A 233 35.95 11.50 -1.54
CA ALA A 233 36.96 11.65 -2.59
C ALA A 233 36.36 12.01 -3.97
N ASP A 234 35.14 11.52 -4.27
CA ASP A 234 34.39 11.82 -5.50
C ASP A 234 33.76 13.24 -5.52
N GLY A 235 33.89 14.00 -4.43
CA GLY A 235 33.32 15.33 -4.27
C GLY A 235 31.89 15.38 -3.73
N ALA A 236 31.20 14.25 -3.58
CA ALA A 236 29.88 14.18 -2.98
C ALA A 236 29.95 14.31 -1.44
N TYR A 237 28.83 14.69 -0.81
CA TYR A 237 28.72 14.80 0.64
C TYR A 237 27.92 13.65 1.24
N ARG A 238 28.34 13.19 2.44
CA ARG A 238 27.63 12.22 3.27
C ARG A 238 27.34 12.78 4.66
N TRP A 239 26.23 12.37 5.24
CA TRP A 239 25.80 12.81 6.56
C TRP A 239 26.42 11.94 7.64
N TYR A 240 27.07 12.58 8.62
CA TYR A 240 27.64 11.92 9.79
C TYR A 240 27.05 12.49 11.07
N LEU A 241 26.80 11.61 12.03
CA LEU A 241 26.42 11.95 13.40
C LEU A 241 27.62 11.75 14.32
N LEU A 242 28.10 12.83 14.94
CA LEU A 242 29.06 12.79 16.04
C LEU A 242 28.31 12.69 17.37
N ARG A 243 28.66 11.72 18.19
CA ARG A 243 28.28 11.65 19.61
C ARG A 243 29.54 11.58 20.44
N ALA A 244 29.81 12.62 21.22
CA ALA A 244 31.06 12.73 21.97
C ALA A 244 30.83 13.20 23.40
N ARG A 245 31.80 12.90 24.27
CA ARG A 245 31.78 13.26 25.69
C ARG A 245 33.06 13.98 26.07
N ALA A 246 32.91 15.03 26.87
CA ALA A 246 34.02 15.77 27.44
C ALA A 246 34.58 15.09 28.70
N ILE A 247 35.91 15.02 28.77
CA ILE A 247 36.68 14.60 29.93
C ILE A 247 37.31 15.87 30.53
N ALA A 248 36.97 16.17 31.77
CA ALA A 248 37.45 17.37 32.46
C ALA A 248 38.97 17.31 32.66
N GLY A 249 39.64 18.44 32.42
CA GLY A 249 41.01 18.73 32.82
C GLY A 249 41.08 19.35 34.22
N GLU A 250 42.29 19.56 34.70
CA GLU A 250 42.56 20.14 36.03
C GLU A 250 42.13 21.61 36.15
N ASP A 251 41.94 22.30 35.02
CA ASP A 251 41.58 23.71 34.87
C ASP A 251 40.06 23.96 34.73
N GLY A 252 39.25 22.91 34.77
CA GLY A 252 37.79 22.98 34.59
C GLY A 252 37.33 23.02 33.13
N PHE A 253 38.26 23.12 32.17
CA PHE A 253 37.99 22.94 30.73
C PHE A 253 38.11 21.46 30.37
N ALA A 254 37.66 21.07 29.16
CA ALA A 254 37.85 19.70 28.71
C ALA A 254 39.32 19.48 28.33
N SER A 255 39.97 18.45 28.89
CA SER A 255 41.30 18.04 28.45
C SER A 255 41.24 17.18 27.18
N ARG A 256 40.11 16.50 26.97
CA ARG A 256 39.86 15.58 25.84
C ARG A 256 38.36 15.47 25.55
N LEU A 257 37.99 15.42 24.28
CA LEU A 257 36.63 15.06 23.85
C LEU A 257 36.72 13.75 23.06
N ILE A 258 36.02 12.71 23.49
CA ILE A 258 36.05 11.40 22.81
C ILE A 258 34.63 10.95 22.45
N GLY A 259 34.48 10.40 21.26
CA GLY A 259 33.19 10.03 20.71
C GLY A 259 33.27 9.09 19.51
N THR A 260 32.12 8.90 18.89
CA THR A 260 31.94 8.06 17.71
C THR A 260 31.29 8.86 16.59
N LEU A 261 31.74 8.62 15.36
CA LEU A 261 31.13 9.07 14.12
C LEU A 261 30.36 7.90 13.49
N THR A 262 29.13 8.15 13.06
CA THR A 262 28.27 7.18 12.37
C THR A 262 27.75 7.76 11.07
N ASP A 263 27.85 7.03 9.96
CA ASP A 263 27.23 7.41 8.68
C ASP A 263 25.70 7.27 8.81
N VAL A 264 24.99 8.39 8.74
CA VAL A 264 23.52 8.45 8.81
C VAL A 264 22.91 8.82 7.46
N THR A 265 23.68 8.73 6.37
CA THR A 265 23.24 9.11 5.02
C THR A 265 22.04 8.31 4.55
N ALA A 266 22.00 6.99 4.80
CA ALA A 266 20.88 6.14 4.42
C ALA A 266 19.59 6.53 5.16
N VAL A 267 19.70 6.82 6.46
CA VAL A 267 18.58 7.27 7.30
C VAL A 267 18.06 8.62 6.84
N LYS A 268 18.95 9.60 6.58
CA LYS A 268 18.55 10.92 6.06
C LYS A 268 17.89 10.83 4.70
N ARG A 269 18.44 10.04 3.77
CA ARG A 269 17.83 9.80 2.45
C ARG A 269 16.46 9.13 2.56
N SER A 270 16.29 8.21 3.51
CA SER A 270 14.99 7.59 3.77
C SER A 270 13.99 8.59 4.36
N GLN A 271 14.42 9.47 5.27
CA GLN A 271 13.57 10.53 5.82
C GLN A 271 13.17 11.54 4.75
N ASP A 272 14.11 11.98 3.92
CA ASP A 272 13.84 12.90 2.80
C ASP A 272 12.89 12.27 1.77
N ARG A 273 13.04 10.96 1.49
CA ARG A 273 12.10 10.20 0.66
C ARG A 273 10.72 10.07 1.29
N LEU A 274 10.63 9.78 2.59
CA LEU A 274 9.35 9.71 3.31
C LEU A 274 8.63 11.07 3.30
N LEU A 275 9.37 12.17 3.45
CA LEU A 275 8.83 13.52 3.37
C LEU A 275 8.40 13.90 1.94
N ALA A 276 9.16 13.48 0.92
CA ALA A 276 8.79 13.66 -0.48
C ALA A 276 7.55 12.82 -0.87
N ASP A 277 7.48 11.57 -0.40
CA ASP A 277 6.37 10.64 -0.62
C ASP A 277 5.09 11.05 0.12
N ALA A 278 5.20 11.79 1.24
CA ALA A 278 4.04 12.27 1.98
C ALA A 278 3.23 13.33 1.22
N VAL A 279 3.83 14.02 0.25
CA VAL A 279 3.22 15.18 -0.43
C VAL A 279 3.22 15.09 -1.97
N ARG A 280 3.81 14.06 -2.56
CA ARG A 280 3.84 13.83 -4.02
C ARG A 280 3.41 12.41 -4.37
N ASP A 281 2.79 12.29 -5.55
CA ASP A 281 2.47 11.01 -6.17
C ASP A 281 3.73 10.33 -6.70
N ARG A 282 3.87 9.02 -6.45
CA ARG A 282 5.07 8.24 -6.79
C ARG A 282 5.24 7.99 -8.29
N VAL A 283 4.14 7.88 -9.02
CA VAL A 283 4.19 7.55 -10.45
C VAL A 283 4.48 8.79 -11.27
N THR A 284 3.77 9.89 -11.00
CA THR A 284 3.80 11.11 -11.81
C THR A 284 4.71 12.21 -11.26
N GLY A 285 5.09 12.13 -9.98
CA GLY A 285 5.87 13.18 -9.29
C GLY A 285 5.08 14.47 -9.00
N LEU A 286 3.80 14.52 -9.40
CA LEU A 286 2.88 15.64 -9.13
C LEU A 286 2.53 15.71 -7.64
N PRO A 287 2.07 16.86 -7.12
CA PRO A 287 1.40 16.93 -5.82
C PRO A 287 0.35 15.83 -5.66
N ASN A 288 0.26 15.24 -4.47
CA ASN A 288 -0.81 14.31 -4.12
C ASN A 288 -2.05 15.07 -3.58
N ARG A 289 -3.14 14.35 -3.29
CA ARG A 289 -4.38 14.94 -2.75
C ARG A 289 -4.15 15.81 -1.50
N ALA A 290 -3.30 15.39 -0.58
CA ALA A 290 -3.03 16.16 0.65
C ALA A 290 -2.38 17.52 0.36
N LEU A 291 -1.37 17.55 -0.52
CA LEU A 291 -0.73 18.80 -0.93
C LEU A 291 -1.64 19.67 -1.80
N PHE A 292 -2.53 19.05 -2.59
CA PHE A 292 -3.55 19.76 -3.36
C PHE A 292 -4.52 20.52 -2.44
N ILE A 293 -5.05 19.86 -1.40
CA ILE A 293 -5.96 20.49 -0.43
C ILE A 293 -5.28 21.64 0.33
N ASP A 294 -4.05 21.47 0.83
CA ASP A 294 -3.30 22.56 1.49
C ASP A 294 -3.11 23.78 0.56
N ARG A 295 -2.83 23.55 -0.73
CA ARG A 295 -2.71 24.64 -1.70
C ARG A 295 -4.04 25.28 -2.03
N LEU A 296 -5.11 24.51 -2.09
CA LEU A 296 -6.47 24.99 -2.30
C LEU A 296 -6.92 25.88 -1.15
N GLU A 297 -6.69 25.45 0.09
CA GLU A 297 -7.00 26.25 1.28
C GLU A 297 -6.29 27.62 1.26
N ARG A 298 -5.02 27.65 0.82
CA ARG A 298 -4.26 28.90 0.65
C ARG A 298 -4.78 29.73 -0.52
N ALA A 299 -5.21 29.12 -1.61
CA ALA A 299 -5.81 29.81 -2.75
C ALA A 299 -7.14 30.45 -2.36
N MET A 300 -8.03 29.71 -1.69
CA MET A 300 -9.32 30.19 -1.18
C MET A 300 -9.15 31.34 -0.19
N ARG A 301 -8.21 31.23 0.77
CA ARG A 301 -7.91 32.33 1.71
C ARG A 301 -7.44 33.60 0.98
N ARG A 302 -6.64 33.47 -0.07
CA ARG A 302 -6.20 34.61 -0.89
C ARG A 302 -7.35 35.21 -1.69
N ALA A 303 -8.18 34.36 -2.31
CA ALA A 303 -9.34 34.78 -3.10
C ALA A 303 -10.37 35.52 -2.22
N ALA A 304 -10.72 34.95 -1.07
CA ALA A 304 -11.64 35.57 -0.10
C ALA A 304 -11.13 36.93 0.41
N ALA A 305 -9.84 37.06 0.71
CA ALA A 305 -9.25 38.32 1.16
C ALA A 305 -9.27 39.43 0.10
N ARG A 306 -9.32 39.07 -1.18
CA ARG A 306 -9.34 39.98 -2.32
C ARG A 306 -10.73 40.21 -2.91
N GLY A 307 -11.75 39.45 -2.47
CA GLY A 307 -13.08 39.45 -3.08
C GLY A 307 -13.06 38.94 -4.52
N MET A 308 -12.26 37.89 -4.78
CA MET A 308 -12.11 37.30 -6.11
C MET A 308 -12.98 36.04 -6.23
N ASP A 309 -13.85 36.03 -7.23
CA ASP A 309 -14.77 34.92 -7.51
C ASP A 309 -14.26 33.99 -8.63
N GLU A 310 -13.04 34.24 -9.14
CA GLU A 310 -12.45 33.55 -10.29
C GLU A 310 -11.50 32.39 -9.87
N LEU A 311 -11.82 31.68 -8.79
CA LEU A 311 -11.09 30.48 -8.38
C LEU A 311 -11.92 29.25 -8.73
N PHE A 312 -11.33 28.32 -9.48
CA PHE A 312 -12.00 27.10 -9.92
C PHE A 312 -11.19 25.86 -9.56
N VAL A 313 -11.89 24.77 -9.27
CA VAL A 313 -11.33 23.43 -9.12
C VAL A 313 -11.83 22.56 -10.26
N LEU A 314 -10.92 21.92 -10.96
CA LEU A 314 -11.23 20.92 -11.98
C LEU A 314 -10.80 19.55 -11.46
N VAL A 315 -11.67 18.56 -11.58
CA VAL A 315 -11.35 17.15 -11.36
C VAL A 315 -11.50 16.43 -12.70
N ILE A 316 -10.42 15.80 -13.14
CA ILE A 316 -10.26 15.19 -14.46
C ILE A 316 -10.07 13.70 -14.27
N ASP A 317 -10.80 12.88 -14.99
CA ASP A 317 -10.71 11.42 -14.94
C ASP A 317 -10.49 10.85 -16.34
N LEU A 318 -9.52 9.94 -16.47
CA LEU A 318 -9.19 9.33 -17.76
C LEU A 318 -10.14 8.19 -18.08
N ASP A 319 -10.98 8.39 -19.10
CA ASP A 319 -11.99 7.42 -19.47
C ASP A 319 -11.35 6.12 -19.95
N ARG A 320 -11.94 5.01 -19.50
CA ARG A 320 -11.53 3.64 -19.87
C ARG A 320 -10.07 3.33 -19.53
N PHE A 321 -9.39 4.12 -18.68
CA PHE A 321 -8.00 3.85 -18.26
C PHE A 321 -7.86 2.47 -17.60
N LYS A 322 -8.85 2.06 -16.80
CA LYS A 322 -8.89 0.71 -16.23
C LYS A 322 -8.84 -0.40 -17.28
N ASN A 323 -9.56 -0.26 -18.39
CA ASN A 323 -9.52 -1.24 -19.49
C ASN A 323 -8.13 -1.32 -20.12
N VAL A 324 -7.43 -0.19 -20.20
CA VAL A 324 -6.04 -0.16 -20.70
C VAL A 324 -5.10 -0.86 -19.73
N ASN A 325 -5.24 -0.63 -18.42
CA ASN A 325 -4.47 -1.32 -17.38
C ASN A 325 -4.71 -2.83 -17.39
N ASP A 326 -5.97 -3.26 -17.44
CA ASP A 326 -6.34 -4.67 -17.42
C ASP A 326 -5.89 -5.38 -18.72
N GLY A 327 -5.87 -4.67 -19.85
CA GLY A 327 -5.50 -5.22 -21.15
C GLY A 327 -4.01 -5.21 -21.47
N LEU A 328 -3.26 -4.20 -21.01
CA LEU A 328 -1.85 -3.97 -21.40
C LEU A 328 -0.87 -4.01 -20.21
N GLY A 329 -1.37 -4.14 -18.98
CA GLY A 329 -0.57 -4.19 -17.76
C GLY A 329 -0.27 -2.82 -17.15
N HIS A 330 0.06 -2.83 -15.86
CA HIS A 330 0.23 -1.63 -15.05
C HIS A 330 1.41 -0.74 -15.48
N GLU A 331 2.48 -1.29 -16.06
CA GLU A 331 3.63 -0.49 -16.52
C GLU A 331 3.27 0.46 -17.68
N VAL A 332 2.36 0.01 -18.56
CA VAL A 332 1.82 0.85 -19.64
C VAL A 332 0.92 1.92 -19.06
N GLY A 333 0.08 1.59 -18.08
CA GLY A 333 -0.73 2.55 -17.35
C GLY A 333 0.07 3.66 -16.69
N ASP A 334 1.14 3.30 -15.98
CA ASP A 334 2.03 4.25 -15.32
C ASP A 334 2.72 5.20 -16.33
N SER A 335 3.05 4.67 -17.51
CA SER A 335 3.60 5.47 -18.62
C SER A 335 2.57 6.45 -19.17
N LEU A 336 1.30 6.02 -19.32
CA LEU A 336 0.20 6.88 -19.78
C LEU A 336 -0.06 8.01 -18.78
N LEU A 337 -0.11 7.71 -17.48
CA LEU A 337 -0.28 8.70 -16.42
C LEU A 337 0.84 9.74 -16.43
N ASN A 338 2.08 9.30 -16.64
CA ASN A 338 3.24 10.19 -16.75
C ASN A 338 3.16 11.14 -17.95
N VAL A 339 2.79 10.61 -19.12
CA VAL A 339 2.63 11.42 -20.34
C VAL A 339 1.48 12.41 -20.18
N THR A 340 0.34 11.96 -19.65
CA THR A 340 -0.82 12.82 -19.40
C THR A 340 -0.51 13.90 -18.38
N GLY A 341 0.09 13.57 -17.23
CA GLY A 341 0.50 14.55 -16.24
C GLY A 341 1.46 15.61 -16.81
N SER A 342 2.39 15.18 -17.66
CA SER A 342 3.32 16.08 -18.35
C SER A 342 2.63 17.00 -19.38
N ARG A 343 1.59 16.52 -20.07
CA ARG A 343 0.78 17.33 -20.98
C ARG A 343 -0.02 18.38 -20.23
N LEU A 344 -0.71 17.97 -19.16
CA LEU A 344 -1.48 18.87 -18.31
C LEU A 344 -0.60 19.96 -17.67
N ALA A 345 0.59 19.59 -17.20
CA ALA A 345 1.52 20.54 -16.59
C ALA A 345 1.98 21.67 -17.53
N ARG A 346 1.98 21.45 -18.84
CA ARG A 346 2.33 22.47 -19.85
C ARG A 346 1.19 23.46 -20.14
N MET A 347 -0.04 23.09 -19.80
CA MET A 347 -1.24 23.88 -20.09
C MET A 347 -1.58 24.85 -18.97
N ILE A 348 -1.14 24.55 -17.75
CA ILE A 348 -1.44 25.35 -16.57
C ILE A 348 -0.41 26.48 -16.36
N GLY A 349 -0.87 27.60 -15.81
CA GLY A 349 -0.06 28.79 -15.55
C GLY A 349 0.79 28.66 -14.28
N PRO A 350 1.69 29.64 -14.01
CA PRO A 350 2.59 29.60 -12.87
C PRO A 350 1.87 29.65 -11.50
N ASP A 351 0.68 30.25 -11.46
CA ASP A 351 -0.14 30.35 -10.25
C ASP A 351 -1.14 29.20 -10.08
N ASP A 352 -1.34 28.39 -11.12
CA ASP A 352 -2.21 27.22 -11.09
C ASP A 352 -1.51 26.04 -10.39
N THR A 353 -2.28 25.08 -9.92
CA THR A 353 -1.73 23.85 -9.33
C THR A 353 -2.33 22.64 -9.99
N LEU A 354 -1.49 21.77 -10.57
CA LEU A 354 -1.84 20.43 -10.98
C LEU A 354 -1.44 19.42 -9.90
N ALA A 355 -2.31 18.45 -9.63
CA ALA A 355 -2.08 17.33 -8.74
C ALA A 355 -2.64 16.03 -9.34
N ARG A 356 -2.20 14.89 -8.82
CA ARG A 356 -2.88 13.61 -9.00
C ARG A 356 -3.60 13.26 -7.71
N LEU A 357 -4.92 13.06 -7.79
CA LEU A 357 -5.77 12.88 -6.61
C LEU A 357 -5.80 11.42 -6.17
N ALA A 358 -6.16 10.52 -7.08
CA ALA A 358 -6.20 9.07 -6.89
C ALA A 358 -6.28 8.36 -8.25
N GLY A 359 -5.75 7.14 -8.39
CA GLY A 359 -5.96 6.34 -9.60
C GLY A 359 -5.66 7.08 -10.91
N ASP A 360 -6.63 7.15 -11.80
CA ASP A 360 -6.66 7.88 -13.07
C ASP A 360 -7.08 9.36 -12.97
N GLN A 361 -7.26 9.88 -11.75
CA GLN A 361 -7.77 11.24 -11.52
C GLN A 361 -6.69 12.29 -11.28
N PHE A 362 -6.84 13.41 -11.97
CA PHE A 362 -6.04 14.63 -11.81
C PHE A 362 -6.90 15.76 -11.27
N GLY A 363 -6.29 16.64 -10.47
CA GLY A 363 -6.93 17.83 -9.93
C GLY A 363 -6.18 19.08 -10.39
N ILE A 364 -6.93 20.11 -10.80
CA ILE A 364 -6.35 21.42 -11.13
C ILE A 364 -7.03 22.50 -10.27
N ILE A 365 -6.21 23.30 -9.60
CA ILE A 365 -6.62 24.59 -9.03
C ILE A 365 -6.29 25.64 -10.08
N PHE A 366 -7.33 26.27 -10.61
CA PHE A 366 -7.22 27.26 -11.65
C PHE A 366 -7.54 28.66 -11.10
N ASN A 367 -6.59 29.57 -11.24
CA ASN A 367 -6.75 30.98 -10.89
C ASN A 367 -7.07 31.79 -12.16
N GLY A 368 -8.30 32.28 -12.26
CA GLY A 368 -8.82 33.00 -13.41
C GLY A 368 -8.45 34.48 -13.51
N GLU A 369 -7.56 35.00 -12.64
CA GLU A 369 -7.20 36.44 -12.55
C GLU A 369 -6.72 37.08 -13.87
N THR A 370 -6.40 36.26 -14.88
CA THR A 370 -5.98 36.74 -16.22
C THR A 370 -7.20 36.81 -17.16
N PRO A 371 -7.61 38.01 -17.63
CA PRO A 371 -8.82 38.19 -18.46
C PRO A 371 -8.84 37.42 -19.79
N SER A 372 -7.70 36.90 -20.25
CA SER A 372 -7.58 36.10 -21.47
C SER A 372 -7.69 34.58 -21.24
N ARG A 373 -7.85 34.11 -20.00
CA ARG A 373 -7.93 32.68 -19.67
C ARG A 373 -9.32 32.36 -19.10
N GLU A 374 -10.26 32.11 -19.99
CA GLU A 374 -11.62 31.67 -19.63
C GLU A 374 -11.63 30.18 -19.24
N ILE A 375 -12.30 29.84 -18.14
CA ILE A 375 -12.32 28.47 -17.59
C ILE A 375 -12.85 27.43 -18.58
N ILE A 376 -13.90 27.78 -19.35
CA ILE A 376 -14.49 26.89 -20.35
C ILE A 376 -13.46 26.55 -21.44
N ALA A 377 -12.73 27.54 -21.94
CA ALA A 377 -11.68 27.34 -22.93
C ALA A 377 -10.51 26.52 -22.37
N VAL A 378 -10.15 26.71 -21.10
CA VAL A 378 -9.10 25.92 -20.44
C VAL A 378 -9.53 24.45 -20.28
N ALA A 379 -10.77 24.20 -19.85
CA ALA A 379 -11.31 22.85 -19.70
C ALA A 379 -11.39 22.12 -21.05
N ASP A 380 -11.84 22.78 -22.12
CA ASP A 380 -11.88 22.15 -23.45
C ASP A 380 -10.48 21.88 -24.01
N ASN A 381 -9.53 22.80 -23.82
CA ASN A 381 -8.13 22.55 -24.19
C ASN A 381 -7.52 21.36 -23.42
N ILE A 382 -7.86 21.21 -22.12
CA ILE A 382 -7.45 20.06 -21.32
C ILE A 382 -8.03 18.75 -21.89
N ARG A 383 -9.32 18.74 -22.22
CA ARG A 383 -9.96 17.58 -22.82
C ARG A 383 -9.31 17.19 -24.15
N GLN A 384 -9.08 18.17 -25.02
CA GLN A 384 -8.43 17.96 -26.32
C GLN A 384 -6.97 17.47 -26.21
N ILE A 385 -6.18 17.98 -25.25
CA ILE A 385 -4.78 17.54 -25.11
C ILE A 385 -4.66 16.11 -24.56
N VAL A 386 -5.63 15.66 -23.77
CA VAL A 386 -5.71 14.26 -23.33
C VAL A 386 -6.03 13.35 -24.51
N ALA A 387 -6.94 13.76 -25.41
CA ALA A 387 -7.34 13.02 -26.61
C ALA A 387 -6.22 12.77 -27.64
N VAL A 388 -5.11 13.51 -27.56
CA VAL A 388 -3.95 13.28 -28.45
C VAL A 388 -3.39 11.87 -28.23
N PRO A 389 -3.18 11.03 -29.26
CA PRO A 389 -2.70 9.66 -29.08
C PRO A 389 -1.35 9.60 -28.36
N ILE A 390 -1.18 8.58 -27.51
CA ILE A 390 0.07 8.31 -26.79
C ILE A 390 0.74 7.09 -27.44
N ASN A 391 1.97 7.30 -27.91
CA ASN A 391 2.77 6.28 -28.56
C ASN A 391 3.41 5.35 -27.53
N VAL A 392 2.93 4.10 -27.45
CA VAL A 392 3.49 3.02 -26.65
C VAL A 392 3.86 1.89 -27.61
N ARG A 393 5.12 1.87 -28.08
CA ARG A 393 5.55 0.97 -29.18
C ARG A 393 5.09 -0.49 -28.93
N PRO A 394 4.46 -1.18 -29.91
CA PRO A 394 4.22 -0.78 -31.30
C PRO A 394 2.82 -0.15 -31.57
N ARG A 395 2.10 0.36 -30.57
CA ARG A 395 0.70 0.80 -30.69
C ARG A 395 0.50 2.28 -30.28
N GLU A 396 -0.56 2.87 -30.81
CA GLU A 396 -1.07 4.17 -30.36
C GLU A 396 -2.28 3.95 -29.45
N ILE A 397 -2.29 4.63 -28.30
CA ILE A 397 -3.38 4.56 -27.32
C ILE A 397 -4.10 5.89 -27.31
N PHE A 398 -5.42 5.83 -27.50
CA PHE A 398 -6.32 6.97 -27.41
C PHE A 398 -7.02 6.92 -26.06
N LEU A 399 -6.95 8.03 -25.31
CA LEU A 399 -7.66 8.22 -24.05
C LEU A 399 -8.55 9.44 -24.20
N THR A 400 -9.74 9.41 -23.62
CA THR A 400 -10.57 10.62 -23.43
C THR A 400 -10.57 11.00 -21.96
N ALA A 401 -11.09 12.18 -21.63
CA ALA A 401 -11.25 12.58 -20.25
C ALA A 401 -12.61 13.22 -20.00
N SER A 402 -13.27 12.79 -18.93
CA SER A 402 -14.37 13.53 -18.32
C SER A 402 -13.80 14.53 -17.32
N ILE A 403 -14.39 15.73 -17.26
CA ILE A 403 -13.93 16.83 -16.42
C ILE A 403 -15.11 17.41 -15.67
N GLY A 404 -15.04 17.43 -14.34
CA GLY A 404 -15.94 18.19 -13.48
C GLY A 404 -15.30 19.49 -13.03
N VAL A 405 -16.05 20.59 -13.07
CA VAL A 405 -15.58 21.92 -12.70
C VAL A 405 -16.45 22.50 -11.60
N ALA A 406 -15.86 22.98 -10.50
CA ALA A 406 -16.55 23.73 -9.46
C ALA A 406 -15.93 25.10 -9.26
N GLN A 407 -16.78 26.12 -9.10
CA GLN A 407 -16.38 27.48 -8.80
C GLN A 407 -16.39 27.70 -7.29
N PHE A 408 -15.39 28.39 -6.77
CA PHE A 408 -15.32 28.77 -5.37
C PHE A 408 -16.32 29.88 -5.05
N GLU A 409 -17.17 29.66 -4.05
CA GLU A 409 -18.07 30.66 -3.48
C GLU A 409 -17.60 31.10 -2.08
N PRO A 410 -17.14 32.35 -1.90
CA PRO A 410 -16.63 32.83 -0.62
C PRO A 410 -17.65 32.72 0.52
N GLY A 411 -17.27 32.03 1.60
CA GLY A 411 -18.09 31.87 2.81
C GLY A 411 -19.10 30.72 2.78
N ARG A 412 -19.21 30.01 1.65
CA ARG A 412 -19.98 28.77 1.51
C ARG A 412 -19.08 27.54 1.53
N ASP A 413 -17.99 27.57 0.78
CA ASP A 413 -17.20 26.35 0.54
C ASP A 413 -16.01 26.18 1.50
N ASP A 414 -15.82 24.95 1.96
CA ASP A 414 -14.55 24.42 2.49
C ASP A 414 -13.72 23.75 1.37
N PRO A 415 -12.37 23.68 1.43
CA PRO A 415 -11.57 23.05 0.38
C PRO A 415 -12.00 21.63 0.01
N GLU A 416 -12.40 20.81 0.99
CA GLU A 416 -12.87 19.45 0.73
C GLU A 416 -14.25 19.45 0.04
N GLU A 417 -15.12 20.39 0.41
CA GLU A 417 -16.44 20.55 -0.21
C GLU A 417 -16.34 21.01 -1.67
N LEU A 418 -15.45 21.95 -1.96
CA LEU A 418 -15.24 22.43 -3.33
C LEU A 418 -14.70 21.31 -4.26
N VAL A 419 -13.79 20.47 -3.75
CA VAL A 419 -13.32 19.27 -4.48
C VAL A 419 -14.46 18.28 -4.68
N LYS A 420 -15.26 18.03 -3.65
CA LYS A 420 -16.43 17.15 -3.72
C LYS A 420 -17.45 17.64 -4.75
N ASN A 421 -17.69 18.95 -4.83
CA ASN A 421 -18.57 19.56 -5.83
C ASN A 421 -18.05 19.34 -7.26
N ALA A 422 -16.73 19.47 -7.47
CA ALA A 422 -16.12 19.15 -8.76
C ALA A 422 -16.19 17.64 -9.09
N GLU A 423 -16.05 16.75 -8.09
CA GLU A 423 -16.25 15.30 -8.27
C GLU A 423 -17.70 14.94 -8.62
N ILE A 424 -18.69 15.67 -8.08
CA ILE A 424 -20.12 15.50 -8.45
C ILE A 424 -20.32 15.88 -9.92
N ALA A 425 -19.79 17.03 -10.34
CA ALA A 425 -19.87 17.45 -11.74
C ALA A 425 -19.18 16.44 -12.67
N LEU A 426 -18.02 15.91 -12.26
CA LEU A 426 -17.29 14.89 -13.02
C LEU A 426 -18.14 13.63 -13.21
N TYR A 427 -18.88 13.22 -12.18
CA TYR A 427 -19.78 12.09 -12.27
C TYR A 427 -20.89 12.32 -13.30
N GLU A 428 -21.54 13.49 -13.29
CA GLU A 428 -22.54 13.83 -14.31
C GLU A 428 -21.95 13.86 -15.72
N ALA A 429 -20.71 14.36 -15.88
CA ALA A 429 -20.01 14.31 -17.17
C ALA A 429 -19.80 12.86 -17.68
N LYS A 430 -19.63 11.90 -16.78
CA LYS A 430 -19.53 10.48 -17.15
C LYS A 430 -20.88 9.89 -17.53
N ARG A 431 -21.94 10.28 -16.82
CA ARG A 431 -23.32 9.86 -17.09
C ARG A 431 -23.83 10.35 -18.45
N HIS A 432 -23.48 11.57 -18.85
CA HIS A 432 -23.86 12.14 -20.16
C HIS A 432 -23.06 11.60 -21.36
N GLY A 433 -22.27 10.53 -21.18
CA GLY A 433 -21.62 9.82 -22.28
C GLY A 433 -20.08 9.87 -22.30
N LYS A 434 -19.45 10.36 -21.21
CA LYS A 434 -17.98 10.50 -21.08
C LYS A 434 -17.39 11.49 -22.11
N ASP A 435 -16.08 11.78 -22.05
CA ASP A 435 -15.41 12.79 -22.90
C ASP A 435 -16.11 14.17 -22.90
N GLN A 436 -16.60 14.60 -21.73
CA GLN A 436 -17.36 15.84 -21.58
C GLN A 436 -16.93 16.64 -20.36
N ILE A 437 -17.32 17.91 -20.35
CA ILE A 437 -17.05 18.87 -19.27
C ILE A 437 -18.38 19.24 -18.66
N GLU A 438 -18.51 19.07 -17.36
CA GLU A 438 -19.69 19.53 -16.60
C GLU A 438 -19.29 20.51 -15.51
N PHE A 439 -20.11 21.53 -15.34
CA PHE A 439 -19.96 22.52 -14.28
C PHE A 439 -20.92 22.16 -13.14
N PHE A 440 -20.40 22.18 -11.92
CA PHE A 440 -21.19 21.92 -10.73
C PHE A 440 -22.35 22.91 -10.63
N ARG A 441 -23.54 22.36 -10.44
CA ARG A 441 -24.77 23.10 -10.13
C ARG A 441 -25.35 22.51 -8.84
N SER A 442 -25.99 23.34 -8.03
CA SER A 442 -26.46 22.91 -6.71
C SER A 442 -27.58 21.84 -6.76
N ASP A 443 -28.29 21.71 -7.88
CA ASP A 443 -29.25 20.65 -8.15
C ASP A 443 -28.60 19.25 -8.29
N MET A 444 -27.33 19.17 -8.69
CA MET A 444 -26.60 17.90 -8.81
C MET A 444 -26.33 17.19 -7.46
N LEU A 445 -26.40 17.93 -6.34
CA LEU A 445 -26.26 17.34 -5.00
C LEU A 445 -27.42 16.39 -4.68
N ASP A 446 -28.62 16.77 -5.11
CA ASP A 446 -29.83 15.96 -4.92
C ASP A 446 -29.73 14.68 -5.77
N ASP A 447 -29.26 14.77 -7.02
CA ASP A 447 -29.06 13.63 -7.92
C ASP A 447 -28.08 12.58 -7.39
N ARG A 448 -26.94 12.99 -6.81
CA ARG A 448 -25.97 12.04 -6.22
C ARG A 448 -26.50 11.38 -4.95
N SER A 449 -27.24 12.11 -4.13
CA SER A 449 -27.89 11.53 -2.94
C SER A 449 -28.99 10.53 -3.33
N GLN A 450 -29.73 10.83 -4.40
CA GLN A 450 -30.72 9.93 -5.00
C GLN A 450 -30.05 8.65 -5.53
N LEU A 451 -28.85 8.72 -6.10
CA LEU A 451 -28.13 7.54 -6.60
C LEU A 451 -27.63 6.61 -5.50
N VAL A 452 -27.14 7.14 -4.37
CA VAL A 452 -26.76 6.31 -3.21
C VAL A 452 -28.00 5.65 -2.60
N ALA A 453 -29.13 6.36 -2.58
CA ALA A 453 -30.41 5.78 -2.20
C ALA A 453 -30.82 4.68 -3.21
N LEU A 454 -30.74 4.96 -4.51
CA LEU A 454 -31.09 4.05 -5.60
C LEU A 454 -30.23 2.77 -5.58
N GLU A 455 -28.94 2.83 -5.23
CA GLU A 455 -28.11 1.64 -5.05
C GLU A 455 -28.65 0.74 -3.92
N SER A 456 -28.92 1.34 -2.76
CA SER A 456 -29.49 0.63 -1.61
C SER A 456 -30.86 0.05 -1.95
N ASP A 457 -31.68 0.78 -2.69
CA ASP A 457 -33.02 0.39 -3.07
C ASP A 457 -32.99 -0.71 -4.13
N LEU A 458 -32.08 -0.67 -5.12
CA LEU A 458 -31.93 -1.73 -6.12
C LEU A 458 -31.57 -3.06 -5.49
N ARG A 459 -30.70 -3.06 -4.46
CA ARG A 459 -30.37 -4.29 -3.73
C ARG A 459 -31.59 -4.87 -3.01
N ARG A 460 -32.49 -4.02 -2.50
CA ARG A 460 -33.75 -4.43 -1.84
C ARG A 460 -34.86 -4.76 -2.84
N ALA A 461 -34.80 -4.22 -4.06
CA ALA A 461 -35.83 -4.37 -5.09
C ALA A 461 -36.05 -5.83 -5.49
N LEU A 462 -34.98 -6.64 -5.51
CA LEU A 462 -35.06 -8.08 -5.76
C LEU A 462 -35.85 -8.82 -4.66
N ASP A 463 -35.61 -8.49 -3.39
CA ASP A 463 -36.32 -9.09 -2.25
C ASP A 463 -37.79 -8.63 -2.16
N ARG A 464 -38.08 -7.43 -2.65
CA ARG A 464 -39.42 -6.81 -2.62
C ARG A 464 -40.30 -7.09 -3.83
N ASN A 465 -39.83 -7.88 -4.80
CA ASN A 465 -40.50 -8.11 -6.09
C ASN A 465 -40.80 -6.81 -6.87
N GLU A 466 -39.92 -5.83 -6.77
CA GLU A 466 -40.02 -4.56 -7.51
C GLU A 466 -39.39 -4.65 -8.90
N ILE A 467 -38.56 -5.67 -9.16
CA ILE A 467 -38.03 -5.98 -10.49
C ILE A 467 -39.05 -6.83 -11.26
N GLU A 468 -39.54 -6.30 -12.37
CA GLU A 468 -40.49 -6.97 -13.26
C GLU A 468 -39.86 -7.23 -14.65
N VAL A 469 -40.31 -8.29 -15.33
CA VAL A 469 -39.88 -8.61 -16.69
C VAL A 469 -41.08 -8.41 -17.62
N VAL A 470 -40.90 -7.52 -18.59
CA VAL A 470 -41.85 -7.28 -19.68
C VAL A 470 -41.31 -7.89 -20.97
N TYR A 471 -42.19 -8.14 -21.93
CA TYR A 471 -41.90 -8.94 -23.11
C TYR A 471 -42.28 -8.17 -24.36
N GLN A 472 -41.30 -7.86 -25.20
CA GLN A 472 -41.54 -7.20 -26.47
C GLN A 472 -41.67 -8.23 -27.60
N PRO A 473 -42.73 -8.20 -28.43
CA PRO A 473 -42.95 -9.20 -29.46
C PRO A 473 -41.99 -9.05 -30.65
N LEU A 474 -41.52 -10.19 -31.16
CA LEU A 474 -40.80 -10.30 -32.44
C LEU A 474 -41.70 -10.95 -33.48
N LYS A 475 -41.80 -10.32 -34.64
CA LYS A 475 -42.62 -10.78 -35.76
C LYS A 475 -41.75 -11.43 -36.83
N ARG A 476 -42.14 -12.62 -37.30
CA ARG A 476 -41.53 -13.26 -38.47
C ARG A 476 -42.10 -12.65 -39.75
N LEU A 477 -41.23 -12.19 -40.65
CA LEU A 477 -41.66 -11.41 -41.82
C LEU A 477 -42.21 -12.25 -42.98
N VAL A 478 -41.90 -13.55 -43.02
CA VAL A 478 -42.30 -14.45 -44.12
C VAL A 478 -43.80 -14.74 -44.13
N ASP A 479 -44.41 -14.89 -42.96
CA ASP A 479 -45.81 -15.30 -42.76
C ASP A 479 -46.57 -14.38 -41.79
N ASP A 480 -45.93 -13.29 -41.36
CA ASP A 480 -46.45 -12.30 -40.43
C ASP A 480 -46.90 -12.87 -39.08
N GLN A 481 -46.36 -14.02 -38.67
CA GLN A 481 -46.66 -14.66 -37.39
C GLN A 481 -45.77 -14.14 -36.26
N LEU A 482 -46.28 -14.27 -35.03
CA LEU A 482 -45.48 -14.06 -33.82
C LEU A 482 -44.41 -15.15 -33.71
N ALA A 483 -43.15 -14.76 -33.60
CA ALA A 483 -42.02 -15.69 -33.53
C ALA A 483 -41.55 -15.91 -32.08
N GLY A 484 -41.56 -14.86 -31.27
CA GLY A 484 -41.01 -14.89 -29.92
C GLY A 484 -41.08 -13.54 -29.25
N PHE A 485 -40.36 -13.40 -28.14
CA PHE A 485 -40.30 -12.19 -27.34
C PHE A 485 -38.89 -11.87 -26.88
N GLU A 486 -38.56 -10.58 -26.76
CA GLU A 486 -37.40 -10.14 -25.99
C GLU A 486 -37.84 -9.83 -24.55
N ALA A 487 -37.16 -10.42 -23.59
CA ALA A 487 -37.39 -10.19 -22.17
C ALA A 487 -36.61 -8.96 -21.71
N LEU A 488 -37.34 -7.91 -21.35
CA LEU A 488 -36.81 -6.63 -20.93
C LEU A 488 -37.09 -6.41 -19.45
N VAL A 489 -36.04 -6.08 -18.69
CA VAL A 489 -36.18 -5.76 -17.26
C VAL A 489 -36.81 -4.37 -17.09
N ARG A 490 -37.66 -4.23 -16.08
CA ARG A 490 -38.18 -2.95 -15.59
C ARG A 490 -38.11 -2.95 -14.07
N TRP A 491 -37.93 -1.78 -13.49
CA TRP A 491 -37.91 -1.64 -12.04
C TRP A 491 -39.02 -0.70 -11.60
N ARG A 492 -39.98 -1.24 -10.86
CA ARG A 492 -41.09 -0.50 -10.27
C ARG A 492 -40.66 0.06 -8.91
N HIS A 493 -39.98 1.20 -8.94
CA HIS A 493 -39.54 1.91 -7.75
C HIS A 493 -40.74 2.48 -6.99
N HIS A 494 -40.72 2.40 -5.65
CA HIS A 494 -41.84 2.88 -4.81
C HIS A 494 -42.08 4.40 -4.93
N GLU A 495 -41.02 5.18 -5.12
CA GLU A 495 -41.08 6.64 -5.27
C GLU A 495 -41.01 7.14 -6.73
N LEU A 496 -40.15 6.54 -7.55
CA LEU A 496 -39.84 7.05 -8.90
C LEU A 496 -40.73 6.42 -9.98
N GLY A 497 -41.61 5.48 -9.60
CA GLY A 497 -42.45 4.76 -10.54
C GLY A 497 -41.67 3.75 -11.38
N LEU A 498 -42.05 3.58 -12.64
CA LEU A 498 -41.47 2.57 -13.51
C LEU A 498 -40.19 3.09 -14.19
N LEU A 499 -39.06 2.49 -13.84
CA LEU A 499 -37.75 2.80 -14.39
C LEU A 499 -37.37 1.82 -15.52
N SER A 500 -36.85 2.38 -16.62
CA SER A 500 -36.26 1.62 -17.73
C SER A 500 -34.84 1.15 -17.38
N PRO A 501 -34.30 0.14 -18.10
CA PRO A 501 -32.94 -0.35 -17.89
C PRO A 501 -31.88 0.76 -17.89
N ASP A 502 -31.97 1.70 -18.84
CA ASP A 502 -31.00 2.81 -18.98
C ASP A 502 -30.86 3.66 -17.71
N ALA A 503 -31.88 3.69 -16.85
CA ALA A 503 -31.84 4.45 -15.60
C ALA A 503 -31.00 3.79 -14.49
N PHE A 504 -30.79 2.46 -14.54
CA PHE A 504 -30.14 1.74 -13.43
C PHE A 504 -29.12 0.67 -13.84
N MET A 505 -29.01 0.30 -15.12
CA MET A 505 -28.11 -0.78 -15.58
C MET A 505 -26.63 -0.45 -15.34
N ASP A 506 -26.19 0.76 -15.67
CA ASP A 506 -24.79 1.19 -15.44
C ASP A 506 -24.41 1.07 -13.95
N MET A 507 -25.29 1.56 -13.07
CA MET A 507 -25.13 1.46 -11.63
C MET A 507 -25.11 -0.01 -11.16
N ALA A 508 -25.99 -0.85 -11.71
CA ALA A 508 -26.04 -2.27 -11.39
C ALA A 508 -24.74 -2.99 -11.81
N GLU A 509 -24.14 -2.61 -12.93
CA GLU A 509 -22.87 -3.17 -13.41
C GLU A 509 -21.69 -2.75 -12.52
N GLU A 510 -21.58 -1.46 -12.19
CA GLU A 510 -20.48 -0.94 -11.36
C GLU A 510 -20.49 -1.54 -9.93
N THR A 511 -21.69 -1.75 -9.38
CA THR A 511 -21.89 -2.31 -8.02
C THR A 511 -21.87 -3.85 -8.00
N GLY A 512 -21.93 -4.50 -9.17
CA GLY A 512 -21.98 -5.95 -9.31
C GLY A 512 -23.35 -6.59 -9.02
N ILE A 513 -24.38 -5.78 -8.71
CA ILE A 513 -25.78 -6.21 -8.51
C ILE A 513 -26.38 -6.79 -9.80
N ILE A 514 -25.87 -6.38 -10.97
CA ILE A 514 -26.31 -6.85 -12.29
C ILE A 514 -26.34 -8.38 -12.41
N ARG A 515 -25.47 -9.09 -11.68
CA ARG A 515 -25.45 -10.57 -11.69
C ARG A 515 -26.72 -11.16 -11.07
N GLU A 516 -27.21 -10.56 -10.00
CA GLU A 516 -28.41 -11.00 -9.29
C GLU A 516 -29.66 -10.65 -10.09
N VAL A 517 -29.72 -9.43 -10.63
CA VAL A 517 -30.80 -8.99 -11.54
C VAL A 517 -30.86 -9.87 -12.77
N GLY A 518 -29.73 -10.09 -13.43
CA GLY A 518 -29.69 -10.92 -14.63
C GLY A 518 -30.02 -12.39 -14.35
N ARG A 519 -29.66 -12.93 -13.18
CA ARG A 519 -30.12 -14.27 -12.75
C ARG A 519 -31.64 -14.30 -12.53
N TYR A 520 -32.22 -13.26 -11.96
CA TYR A 520 -33.68 -13.15 -11.80
C TYR A 520 -34.39 -13.08 -13.15
N VAL A 521 -33.95 -12.21 -14.06
CA VAL A 521 -34.52 -12.05 -15.41
C VAL A 521 -34.45 -13.37 -16.19
N LEU A 522 -33.29 -14.04 -16.19
CA LEU A 522 -33.10 -15.33 -16.86
C LEU A 522 -34.04 -16.41 -16.29
N ASN A 523 -34.21 -16.46 -14.96
CA ASN A 523 -35.14 -17.40 -14.32
C ASN A 523 -36.58 -17.14 -14.74
N GLU A 524 -37.03 -15.88 -14.68
CA GLU A 524 -38.41 -15.52 -14.97
C GLU A 524 -38.74 -15.70 -16.46
N ALA A 525 -37.86 -15.26 -17.36
CA ALA A 525 -38.01 -15.45 -18.80
C ALA A 525 -38.12 -16.93 -19.18
N THR A 526 -37.24 -17.77 -18.63
CA THR A 526 -37.25 -19.23 -18.90
C THR A 526 -38.51 -19.89 -18.35
N ARG A 527 -38.95 -19.48 -17.16
CA ARG A 527 -40.18 -19.98 -16.53
C ARG A 527 -41.42 -19.61 -17.35
N GLN A 528 -41.53 -18.36 -17.79
CA GLN A 528 -42.65 -17.90 -18.63
C GLN A 528 -42.67 -18.60 -19.99
N LEU A 529 -41.50 -18.76 -20.63
CA LEU A 529 -41.37 -19.51 -21.87
C LEU A 529 -41.90 -20.94 -21.73
N GLY A 530 -41.52 -21.65 -20.65
CA GLY A 530 -42.04 -22.98 -20.36
C GLY A 530 -43.55 -23.01 -20.15
N ILE A 531 -44.13 -21.99 -19.50
CA ILE A 531 -45.59 -21.86 -19.37
C ILE A 531 -46.25 -21.70 -20.74
N TRP A 532 -45.74 -20.81 -21.59
CA TRP A 532 -46.33 -20.55 -22.91
C TRP A 532 -46.24 -21.75 -23.84
N GLN A 533 -45.10 -22.45 -23.87
CA GLN A 533 -44.93 -23.65 -24.68
C GLN A 533 -45.88 -24.78 -24.23
N ARG A 534 -46.08 -24.96 -22.92
CA ARG A 534 -47.02 -25.95 -22.38
C ARG A 534 -48.48 -25.60 -22.66
N ALA A 535 -48.85 -24.32 -22.53
CA ALA A 535 -50.23 -23.85 -22.61
C ALA A 535 -50.75 -23.80 -24.05
N PHE A 536 -49.94 -23.32 -25.00
CA PHE A 536 -50.40 -23.00 -26.35
C PHE A 536 -49.98 -24.01 -27.42
N ARG A 537 -49.01 -24.90 -27.12
CA ARG A 537 -48.41 -25.91 -28.02
C ARG A 537 -48.51 -25.53 -29.51
N PRO A 538 -47.97 -24.36 -29.92
CA PRO A 538 -48.00 -23.96 -31.31
C PRO A 538 -47.26 -24.99 -32.18
N SER A 539 -47.65 -25.10 -33.45
CA SER A 539 -46.94 -25.95 -34.42
C SER A 539 -45.47 -25.56 -34.60
N ASP A 540 -45.12 -24.34 -34.19
CA ASP A 540 -43.78 -23.77 -34.17
C ASP A 540 -43.53 -23.11 -32.81
N PRO A 541 -42.54 -23.55 -32.01
CA PRO A 541 -42.38 -23.09 -30.64
C PRO A 541 -41.88 -21.65 -30.56
N LEU A 542 -42.54 -20.86 -29.69
CA LEU A 542 -42.10 -19.50 -29.38
C LEU A 542 -40.71 -19.52 -28.73
N PHE A 543 -39.88 -18.54 -29.07
CA PHE A 543 -38.61 -18.27 -28.40
C PHE A 543 -38.69 -17.06 -27.47
N VAL A 544 -37.80 -16.99 -26.48
CA VAL A 544 -37.57 -15.81 -25.65
C VAL A 544 -36.09 -15.48 -25.64
N ALA A 545 -35.77 -14.23 -25.95
CA ALA A 545 -34.41 -13.72 -25.92
C ALA A 545 -34.15 -12.92 -24.63
N VAL A 546 -32.97 -13.10 -24.03
CA VAL A 546 -32.57 -12.48 -22.77
C VAL A 546 -31.18 -11.86 -22.90
N ASN A 547 -31.07 -10.58 -22.60
CA ASN A 547 -29.80 -9.86 -22.57
C ASN A 547 -28.87 -10.35 -21.47
N VAL A 548 -27.59 -10.53 -21.81
CA VAL A 548 -26.55 -10.98 -20.88
C VAL A 548 -25.47 -9.92 -20.75
N SER A 549 -25.28 -9.46 -19.50
CA SER A 549 -24.24 -8.49 -19.16
C SER A 549 -22.82 -9.09 -19.17
N ARG A 550 -21.81 -8.23 -19.19
CA ARG A 550 -20.40 -8.63 -19.10
C ARG A 550 -20.10 -9.45 -17.85
N ALA A 551 -20.57 -8.98 -16.71
CA ALA A 551 -20.33 -9.62 -15.42
C ALA A 551 -20.93 -11.03 -15.35
N GLN A 552 -22.04 -11.27 -16.05
CA GLN A 552 -22.66 -12.59 -16.13
C GLN A 552 -21.93 -13.53 -17.09
N LEU A 553 -21.55 -13.05 -18.28
CA LEU A 553 -20.85 -13.89 -19.26
C LEU A 553 -19.50 -14.40 -18.73
N LEU A 554 -18.82 -13.57 -17.93
CA LEU A 554 -17.55 -13.92 -17.29
C LEU A 554 -17.72 -14.74 -16.00
N ASN A 555 -18.95 -14.90 -15.49
CA ASN A 555 -19.20 -15.68 -14.28
C ASN A 555 -19.12 -17.18 -14.55
N TYR A 556 -18.40 -17.91 -13.70
CA TYR A 556 -18.27 -19.36 -13.80
C TYR A 556 -19.59 -20.10 -13.53
N GLU A 557 -20.54 -19.47 -12.84
CA GLU A 557 -21.82 -20.09 -12.46
C GLU A 557 -22.90 -20.04 -13.56
N LEU A 558 -22.73 -19.23 -14.62
CA LEU A 558 -23.75 -19.06 -15.67
C LEU A 558 -24.16 -20.40 -16.30
N ILE A 559 -23.19 -21.24 -16.62
CA ILE A 559 -23.43 -22.56 -17.25
C ILE A 559 -24.15 -23.51 -16.29
N SER A 560 -23.83 -23.47 -14.99
CA SER A 560 -24.56 -24.28 -13.99
C SER A 560 -26.00 -23.81 -13.83
N ASP A 561 -26.23 -22.50 -13.84
CA ASP A 561 -27.56 -21.89 -13.71
C ASP A 561 -28.43 -22.25 -14.92
N LEU A 562 -27.92 -22.08 -16.14
CA LEU A 562 -28.61 -22.48 -17.38
C LEU A 562 -28.96 -23.97 -17.36
N ARG A 563 -28.02 -24.83 -16.95
CA ARG A 563 -28.28 -26.27 -16.87
C ARG A 563 -29.36 -26.63 -15.84
N ALA A 564 -29.42 -25.91 -14.72
CA ALA A 564 -30.47 -26.11 -13.72
C ALA A 564 -31.83 -25.65 -14.26
N LEU A 565 -31.86 -24.50 -14.93
CA LEU A 565 -33.04 -23.89 -15.51
C LEU A 565 -33.69 -24.74 -16.61
N LEU A 566 -32.90 -25.15 -17.60
CA LEU A 566 -33.39 -25.95 -18.73
C LEU A 566 -33.96 -27.29 -18.27
N ARG A 567 -33.34 -27.93 -17.27
CA ARG A 567 -33.84 -29.18 -16.68
C ARG A 567 -35.12 -29.01 -15.88
N ARG A 568 -35.31 -27.84 -15.26
CA ARG A 568 -36.49 -27.56 -14.42
C ARG A 568 -37.72 -27.26 -15.29
N GLU A 569 -37.56 -26.46 -16.33
CA GLU A 569 -38.68 -25.96 -17.12
C GLU A 569 -39.02 -26.81 -18.35
N ASP A 570 -38.15 -27.75 -18.76
CA ASP A 570 -38.36 -28.66 -19.90
C ASP A 570 -38.78 -27.92 -21.19
N ILE A 571 -38.05 -26.85 -21.52
CA ILE A 571 -38.30 -26.03 -22.71
C ILE A 571 -37.66 -26.66 -23.96
N VAL A 572 -38.20 -26.34 -25.13
CA VAL A 572 -37.64 -26.80 -26.41
C VAL A 572 -36.22 -26.23 -26.62
N PRO A 573 -35.20 -27.05 -26.95
CA PRO A 573 -33.86 -26.55 -27.23
C PRO A 573 -33.83 -25.47 -28.33
N GLY A 574 -33.02 -24.45 -28.15
CA GLY A 574 -32.87 -23.30 -29.05
C GLY A 574 -33.92 -22.19 -28.86
N THR A 575 -34.94 -22.41 -28.01
CA THR A 575 -36.00 -21.42 -27.80
C THR A 575 -35.70 -20.43 -26.68
N LEU A 576 -34.82 -20.75 -25.74
CA LEU A 576 -34.18 -19.73 -24.90
C LEU A 576 -32.96 -19.20 -25.64
N LYS A 577 -32.97 -17.90 -25.95
CA LYS A 577 -31.86 -17.22 -26.63
C LYS A 577 -31.15 -16.26 -25.68
N LEU A 578 -29.82 -16.29 -25.66
CA LEU A 578 -29.02 -15.30 -24.95
C LEU A 578 -28.53 -14.26 -25.94
N GLU A 579 -28.79 -13.00 -25.63
CA GLU A 579 -28.31 -11.87 -26.43
C GLU A 579 -27.03 -11.33 -25.80
N VAL A 580 -25.98 -11.23 -26.61
CA VAL A 580 -24.69 -10.68 -26.22
C VAL A 580 -24.26 -9.64 -27.22
N THR A 581 -23.87 -8.46 -26.74
CA THR A 581 -23.44 -7.37 -27.61
C THR A 581 -22.12 -7.68 -28.31
N GLU A 582 -21.93 -7.15 -29.52
CA GLU A 582 -20.67 -7.28 -30.28
C GLU A 582 -19.46 -6.85 -29.43
N THR A 583 -19.58 -5.71 -28.76
CA THR A 583 -18.52 -5.14 -27.91
C THR A 583 -18.14 -6.06 -26.76
N LEU A 584 -19.12 -6.71 -26.10
CA LEU A 584 -18.86 -7.63 -25.00
C LEU A 584 -17.99 -8.81 -25.46
N VAL A 585 -18.35 -9.39 -26.60
CA VAL A 585 -17.66 -10.54 -27.15
C VAL A 585 -16.24 -10.19 -27.62
N MET A 586 -16.06 -9.01 -28.21
CA MET A 586 -14.75 -8.58 -28.74
C MET A 586 -13.71 -8.29 -27.65
N GLN A 587 -14.12 -8.07 -26.40
CA GLN A 587 -13.19 -7.85 -25.29
C GLN A 587 -12.37 -9.10 -24.94
N ASN A 588 -12.94 -10.29 -25.08
CA ASN A 588 -12.25 -11.56 -24.86
C ASN A 588 -12.87 -12.69 -25.70
N PRO A 589 -12.55 -12.76 -27.01
CA PRO A 589 -13.18 -13.68 -27.94
C PRO A 589 -13.00 -15.15 -27.58
N GLU A 590 -11.83 -15.54 -27.05
CA GLU A 590 -11.52 -16.93 -26.70
C GLU A 590 -12.28 -17.42 -25.46
N LEU A 591 -12.51 -16.54 -24.49
CA LEU A 591 -13.35 -16.87 -23.34
C LEU A 591 -14.82 -16.87 -23.73
N ALA A 592 -15.28 -15.86 -24.48
CA ALA A 592 -16.65 -15.77 -24.97
C ALA A 592 -17.03 -17.00 -25.81
N SER A 593 -16.21 -17.39 -26.79
CA SER A 593 -16.40 -18.62 -27.59
C SER A 593 -16.60 -19.84 -26.69
N ARG A 594 -15.73 -20.09 -25.71
CA ARG A 594 -15.84 -21.25 -24.81
C ARG A 594 -17.11 -21.26 -23.96
N VAL A 595 -17.56 -20.09 -23.48
CA VAL A 595 -18.78 -19.98 -22.67
C VAL A 595 -20.01 -20.16 -23.54
N LEU A 596 -20.05 -19.50 -24.69
CA LEU A 596 -21.17 -19.56 -25.64
C LEU A 596 -21.32 -20.98 -26.22
N GLU A 597 -20.22 -21.64 -26.61
CA GLU A 597 -20.24 -23.04 -27.08
C GLU A 597 -20.84 -23.98 -26.03
N ARG A 598 -20.44 -23.82 -24.75
CA ARG A 598 -21.01 -24.61 -23.66
C ARG A 598 -22.49 -24.32 -23.41
N ALA A 599 -22.95 -23.10 -23.67
CA ALA A 599 -24.37 -22.76 -23.60
C ALA A 599 -25.14 -23.41 -24.76
N CYS A 600 -24.58 -23.39 -25.98
CA CYS A 600 -25.13 -24.09 -27.14
C CYS A 600 -25.21 -25.61 -26.91
N ASP A 601 -24.19 -26.22 -26.30
CA ASP A 601 -24.18 -27.65 -25.96
C ASP A 601 -25.32 -28.04 -25.00
N LEU A 602 -25.83 -27.08 -24.21
CA LEU A 602 -26.99 -27.28 -23.34
C LEU A 602 -28.33 -27.11 -24.09
N GLY A 603 -28.31 -26.64 -25.33
CA GLY A 603 -29.50 -26.35 -26.12
C GLY A 603 -30.00 -24.91 -25.97
N VAL A 604 -29.12 -23.94 -25.68
CA VAL A 604 -29.44 -22.50 -25.66
C VAL A 604 -29.06 -21.86 -27.00
N GLY A 605 -29.92 -21.03 -27.56
CA GLY A 605 -29.61 -20.23 -28.75
C GLY A 605 -28.80 -18.98 -28.41
N ILE A 606 -27.97 -18.49 -29.32
CA ILE A 606 -27.15 -17.29 -29.09
C ILE A 606 -27.42 -16.27 -30.19
N ALA A 607 -27.77 -15.05 -29.77
CA ALA A 607 -27.93 -13.90 -30.64
C ALA A 607 -26.80 -12.89 -30.39
N CYS A 608 -26.27 -12.32 -31.48
CA CYS A 608 -25.38 -11.18 -31.42
C CYS A 608 -26.21 -9.90 -31.49
N ASP A 609 -26.09 -9.07 -30.46
CA ASP A 609 -26.83 -7.81 -30.31
C ASP A 609 -25.98 -6.59 -30.69
N ASP A 610 -26.63 -5.46 -30.98
CA ASP A 610 -26.03 -4.17 -31.38
C ASP A 610 -25.03 -4.25 -32.55
N PHE A 611 -25.23 -5.18 -33.49
CA PHE A 611 -24.22 -5.45 -34.51
C PHE A 611 -24.01 -4.27 -35.47
N GLY A 612 -22.76 -3.85 -35.66
CA GLY A 612 -22.38 -2.77 -36.57
C GLY A 612 -22.11 -1.42 -35.91
N THR A 613 -22.32 -1.30 -34.60
CA THR A 613 -21.98 -0.09 -33.82
C THR A 613 -20.54 -0.12 -33.26
N GLY A 614 -19.84 -1.27 -33.37
CA GLY A 614 -18.52 -1.53 -32.78
C GLY A 614 -17.36 -1.80 -33.75
N TYR A 615 -16.25 -2.33 -33.22
CA TYR A 615 -15.05 -2.69 -33.99
C TYR A 615 -15.31 -3.93 -34.85
N SER A 616 -15.09 -3.80 -36.17
CA SER A 616 -15.35 -4.81 -37.21
C SER A 616 -15.10 -6.27 -36.80
N ALA A 617 -16.13 -6.95 -36.27
CA ALA A 617 -16.07 -8.31 -35.77
C ALA A 617 -16.23 -9.40 -36.85
N LEU A 618 -16.11 -9.08 -38.14
CA LEU A 618 -16.40 -10.01 -39.25
C LEU A 618 -15.68 -11.36 -39.13
N ALA A 619 -14.40 -11.34 -38.74
CA ALA A 619 -13.62 -12.57 -38.56
C ALA A 619 -14.06 -13.40 -37.35
N ASN A 620 -14.63 -12.76 -36.32
CA ASN A 620 -15.08 -13.42 -35.10
C ASN A 620 -16.53 -13.90 -35.21
N LEU A 621 -17.37 -13.19 -35.96
CA LEU A 621 -18.74 -13.60 -36.27
C LEU A 621 -18.78 -15.01 -36.90
N ALA A 622 -17.83 -15.32 -37.78
CA ALA A 622 -17.72 -16.64 -38.41
C ALA A 622 -17.20 -17.75 -37.48
N ARG A 623 -16.60 -17.41 -36.33
CA ARG A 623 -16.03 -18.38 -35.38
C ARG A 623 -16.95 -18.68 -34.20
N LEU A 624 -17.85 -17.76 -33.90
CA LEU A 624 -18.70 -17.82 -32.73
C LEU A 624 -20.01 -18.55 -33.05
N PRO A 625 -20.61 -19.26 -32.07
CA PRO A 625 -21.78 -20.10 -32.30
C PRO A 625 -23.08 -19.27 -32.28
N PHE A 626 -23.10 -18.15 -33.01
CA PHE A 626 -24.31 -17.36 -33.19
C PHE A 626 -25.30 -18.10 -34.09
N ASP A 627 -26.60 -17.96 -33.80
CA ASP A 627 -27.69 -18.39 -34.68
C ASP A 627 -28.56 -17.22 -35.17
N THR A 628 -28.40 -16.05 -34.52
CA THR A 628 -29.16 -14.84 -34.80
C THR A 628 -28.25 -13.61 -34.74
N LEU A 629 -28.49 -12.66 -35.64
CA LEU A 629 -27.82 -11.37 -35.70
C LEU A 629 -28.88 -10.27 -35.60
N LYS A 630 -28.80 -9.41 -34.59
CA LYS A 630 -29.68 -8.25 -34.43
C LYS A 630 -28.97 -7.01 -34.98
N ILE A 631 -29.62 -6.33 -35.91
CA ILE A 631 -29.12 -5.10 -36.54
C ILE A 631 -29.73 -3.91 -35.80
N ASP A 632 -28.86 -3.08 -35.25
CA ASP A 632 -29.21 -1.91 -34.45
C ASP A 632 -30.10 -0.90 -35.21
N ARG A 633 -31.01 -0.25 -34.49
CA ARG A 633 -31.93 0.78 -35.02
C ARG A 633 -31.25 1.94 -35.73
N ALA A 634 -29.97 2.24 -35.44
CA ALA A 634 -29.19 3.29 -36.09
C ALA A 634 -29.08 3.09 -37.60
N PHE A 635 -29.21 1.85 -38.09
CA PHE A 635 -29.24 1.55 -39.52
C PHE A 635 -30.63 1.71 -40.15
N LEU A 636 -31.67 1.95 -39.35
CA LEU A 636 -33.07 2.11 -39.76
C LEU A 636 -33.60 3.55 -39.67
N LEU A 637 -32.98 4.41 -38.86
CA LEU A 637 -33.44 5.80 -38.63
C LEU A 637 -33.54 6.63 -39.93
N GLU A 638 -34.66 7.34 -40.04
CA GLU A 638 -35.25 7.95 -41.24
C GLU A 638 -34.69 9.32 -41.66
N ASP A 639 -33.50 9.73 -41.22
CA ASP A 639 -32.86 10.96 -41.70
C ASP A 639 -32.24 10.79 -43.12
N GLY A 640 -33.01 10.17 -44.03
CA GLY A 640 -33.14 10.50 -45.45
C GLY A 640 -31.93 10.57 -46.39
N THR A 641 -30.67 10.37 -45.95
CA THR A 641 -29.52 10.80 -46.78
C THR A 641 -28.25 9.96 -46.72
N SER A 642 -28.23 8.82 -46.02
CA SER A 642 -27.08 7.92 -46.07
C SER A 642 -27.39 6.72 -46.94
N GLU A 643 -27.20 6.86 -48.26
CA GLU A 643 -27.12 5.72 -49.20
C GLU A 643 -26.20 4.62 -48.64
N ASN A 644 -25.14 5.04 -47.92
CA ASN A 644 -24.22 4.18 -47.19
C ASN A 644 -24.87 3.32 -46.10
N ALA A 645 -25.78 3.85 -45.28
CA ALA A 645 -26.43 3.07 -44.21
C ALA A 645 -27.29 1.94 -44.79
N THR A 646 -27.99 2.20 -45.89
CA THR A 646 -28.76 1.16 -46.60
C THR A 646 -27.85 0.11 -47.24
N ILE A 647 -26.73 0.53 -47.86
CA ILE A 647 -25.73 -0.39 -48.42
C ILE A 647 -25.13 -1.27 -47.33
N ILE A 648 -24.79 -0.69 -46.17
CA ILE A 648 -24.25 -1.44 -45.02
C ILE A 648 -25.28 -2.43 -44.50
N PHE A 649 -26.54 -2.02 -44.33
CA PHE A 649 -27.63 -2.91 -43.91
C PHE A 649 -27.79 -4.10 -44.86
N ASP A 650 -27.82 -3.85 -46.18
CA ASP A 650 -27.94 -4.90 -47.20
C ASP A 650 -26.72 -5.85 -47.17
N ALA A 651 -25.51 -5.30 -47.01
CA ALA A 651 -24.28 -6.10 -46.91
C ALA A 651 -24.26 -6.99 -45.65
N ILE A 652 -24.69 -6.47 -44.49
CA ILE A 652 -24.79 -7.20 -43.24
C ILE A 652 -25.82 -8.33 -43.37
N THR A 653 -27.00 -8.02 -43.92
CA THR A 653 -28.07 -9.02 -44.12
C THR A 653 -27.59 -10.17 -44.99
N HIS A 654 -26.96 -9.86 -46.14
CA HIS A 654 -26.39 -10.88 -47.03
C HIS A 654 -25.28 -11.70 -46.38
N LEU A 655 -24.42 -11.07 -45.57
CA LEU A 655 -23.37 -11.78 -44.84
C LEU A 655 -23.97 -12.76 -43.83
N ALA A 656 -24.94 -12.31 -43.04
CA ALA A 656 -25.60 -13.12 -42.02
C ALA A 656 -26.21 -14.39 -42.63
N HIS A 657 -26.97 -14.25 -43.72
CA HIS A 657 -27.54 -15.39 -44.43
C HIS A 657 -26.49 -16.34 -45.03
N ASN A 658 -25.37 -15.82 -45.55
CA ASN A 658 -24.26 -16.66 -46.03
C ASN A 658 -23.58 -17.45 -44.90
N LEU A 659 -23.69 -16.97 -43.65
CA LEU A 659 -23.23 -17.66 -42.46
C LEU A 659 -24.32 -18.54 -41.81
N ASN A 660 -25.49 -18.69 -42.47
CA ASN A 660 -26.68 -19.37 -41.95
C ASN A 660 -27.22 -18.79 -40.62
N LEU A 661 -27.08 -17.47 -40.44
CA LEU A 661 -27.65 -16.74 -39.30
C LEU A 661 -29.01 -16.16 -39.68
N ASN A 662 -29.96 -16.15 -38.73
CA ASN A 662 -31.19 -15.38 -38.88
C ASN A 662 -30.92 -13.90 -38.58
N VAL A 663 -31.65 -13.00 -39.23
CA VAL A 663 -31.51 -11.56 -39.04
C VAL A 663 -32.74 -10.99 -38.35
N VAL A 664 -32.50 -10.24 -37.27
CA VAL A 664 -33.52 -9.42 -36.58
C VAL A 664 -33.22 -7.95 -36.87
N ALA A 665 -34.22 -7.20 -37.29
CA ALA A 665 -34.12 -5.75 -37.44
C ALA A 665 -34.87 -5.05 -36.30
N GLU A 666 -34.19 -4.14 -35.60
CA GLU A 666 -34.71 -3.46 -34.41
C GLU A 666 -35.18 -2.02 -34.64
N GLY A 667 -36.12 -1.54 -33.83
CA GLY A 667 -36.59 -0.17 -33.93
C GLY A 667 -37.48 0.08 -35.16
N VAL A 668 -38.27 -0.91 -35.56
CA VAL A 668 -39.29 -0.73 -36.60
C VAL A 668 -40.46 0.09 -36.03
N GLU A 669 -40.67 1.27 -36.61
CA GLU A 669 -41.66 2.27 -36.19
C GLU A 669 -42.79 2.47 -37.20
N SER A 670 -42.62 2.01 -38.45
CA SER A 670 -43.63 2.17 -39.51
C SER A 670 -43.85 0.92 -40.37
N GLU A 671 -45.02 0.86 -41.01
CA GLU A 671 -45.36 -0.20 -41.98
C GLU A 671 -44.42 -0.17 -43.20
N GLU A 672 -44.01 1.02 -43.63
CA GLU A 672 -43.11 1.20 -44.76
C GLU A 672 -41.72 0.58 -44.49
N GLN A 673 -41.19 0.78 -43.27
CA GLN A 673 -39.95 0.13 -42.83
C GLN A 673 -40.09 -1.39 -42.85
N LEU A 674 -41.22 -1.92 -42.36
CA LEU A 674 -41.48 -3.37 -42.35
C LEU A 674 -41.50 -3.97 -43.76
N GLU A 675 -42.15 -3.31 -44.72
CA GLU A 675 -42.16 -3.75 -46.12
C GLU A 675 -40.79 -3.66 -46.79
N ARG A 676 -40.00 -2.65 -46.43
CA ARG A 676 -38.60 -2.51 -46.89
C ARG A 676 -37.71 -3.63 -46.37
N LEU A 677 -37.88 -4.04 -45.12
CA LEU A 677 -37.17 -5.15 -44.49
C LEU A 677 -37.57 -6.49 -45.13
N ARG A 678 -38.88 -6.70 -45.36
CA ARG A 678 -39.40 -7.90 -46.02
C ARG A 678 -38.81 -8.09 -47.42
N ARG A 679 -38.73 -7.01 -48.21
CA ARG A 679 -38.11 -7.04 -49.56
C ARG A 679 -36.62 -7.38 -49.56
N ARG A 680 -35.93 -7.13 -48.45
CA ARG A 680 -34.50 -7.42 -48.25
C ARG A 680 -34.23 -8.81 -47.70
N GLY A 681 -35.29 -9.59 -47.42
CA GLY A 681 -35.17 -10.95 -46.92
C GLY A 681 -34.85 -11.04 -45.42
N VAL A 682 -35.06 -9.97 -44.65
CA VAL A 682 -34.90 -10.01 -43.18
C VAL A 682 -35.89 -11.02 -42.58
N ASP A 683 -35.45 -11.81 -41.60
CA ASP A 683 -36.22 -12.93 -41.06
C ASP A 683 -37.23 -12.46 -40.00
N TYR A 684 -36.76 -11.61 -39.07
CA TYR A 684 -37.55 -11.11 -37.94
C TYR A 684 -37.48 -9.59 -37.83
N ALA A 685 -38.56 -8.98 -37.32
CA ALA A 685 -38.61 -7.55 -37.02
C ALA A 685 -39.10 -7.32 -35.59
N GLN A 686 -38.56 -6.29 -34.97
CA GLN A 686 -38.89 -5.82 -33.63
C GLN A 686 -38.99 -4.29 -33.61
N GLY A 687 -39.94 -3.76 -32.86
CA GLY A 687 -40.12 -2.32 -32.68
C GLY A 687 -41.54 -1.96 -32.26
N PHE A 688 -41.78 -0.68 -31.97
CA PHE A 688 -43.08 -0.22 -31.48
C PHE A 688 -44.22 -0.38 -32.49
N TYR A 689 -43.92 -0.44 -33.79
CA TYR A 689 -44.92 -0.79 -34.80
C TYR A 689 -45.40 -2.24 -34.67
N ILE A 690 -44.54 -3.16 -34.22
CA ILE A 690 -44.90 -4.55 -33.97
C ILE A 690 -45.67 -4.69 -32.66
N GLY A 691 -45.17 -4.05 -31.61
CA GLY A 691 -45.81 -4.01 -30.31
C GLY A 691 -44.88 -3.45 -29.24
N GLU A 692 -45.48 -2.78 -28.27
CA GLU A 692 -44.77 -2.31 -27.08
C GLU A 692 -44.43 -3.48 -26.14
N PRO A 693 -43.43 -3.31 -25.25
CA PRO A 693 -43.14 -4.29 -24.22
C PRO A 693 -44.32 -4.45 -23.24
N VAL A 694 -44.82 -5.68 -23.08
CA VAL A 694 -46.01 -5.98 -22.27
C VAL A 694 -45.72 -6.98 -21.15
N PRO A 695 -46.41 -6.93 -19.99
CA PRO A 695 -46.25 -7.93 -18.92
C PRO A 695 -46.67 -9.34 -19.35
N ALA A 696 -46.08 -10.38 -18.72
CA ALA A 696 -46.37 -11.79 -19.03
C ALA A 696 -47.86 -12.14 -19.01
N LYS A 697 -48.64 -11.53 -18.10
CA LYS A 697 -50.09 -11.76 -18.01
C LYS A 697 -50.80 -11.35 -19.31
N GLN A 698 -50.44 -10.20 -19.87
CA GLN A 698 -51.00 -9.72 -21.12
C GLN A 698 -50.59 -10.63 -22.27
N VAL A 699 -49.37 -11.16 -22.29
CA VAL A 699 -48.91 -12.18 -23.28
C VAL A 699 -49.74 -13.47 -23.21
N ILE A 700 -50.22 -13.88 -22.04
CA ILE A 700 -51.08 -15.07 -21.91
C ILE A 700 -52.49 -14.79 -22.42
N GLU A 701 -53.08 -13.64 -22.08
CA GLU A 701 -54.42 -13.23 -22.54
C GLU A 701 -54.48 -13.12 -24.05
N ALA A 702 -53.44 -12.47 -24.59
CA ALA A 702 -53.03 -12.43 -25.97
C ALA A 702 -53.05 -13.81 -26.64
N LEU A 703 -52.14 -14.70 -26.25
CA LEU A 703 -52.02 -16.04 -26.85
C LEU A 703 -53.30 -16.90 -26.66
N GLY A 704 -54.13 -16.59 -25.65
CA GLY A 704 -55.41 -17.25 -25.36
C GLY A 704 -56.61 -16.76 -26.17
N GLY A 705 -56.47 -15.71 -26.99
CA GLY A 705 -57.53 -15.23 -27.87
C GLY A 705 -58.70 -14.52 -27.18
N GLN A 706 -58.50 -13.99 -25.97
CA GLN A 706 -59.48 -13.14 -25.28
C GLN A 706 -59.27 -11.66 -25.72
N PRO A 707 -60.31 -10.94 -26.19
CA PRO A 707 -60.15 -9.53 -26.54
C PRO A 707 -59.91 -8.68 -25.29
N TYR A 708 -58.82 -7.93 -25.30
CA TYR A 708 -58.44 -6.97 -24.26
C TYR A 708 -59.35 -5.72 -24.30
N ALA A 709 -59.73 -5.21 -23.11
CA ALA A 709 -60.34 -3.90 -22.94
C ALA A 709 -59.28 -2.93 -22.39
N PRO A 710 -58.76 -1.97 -23.19
CA PRO A 710 -57.92 -0.90 -22.67
C PRO A 710 -58.78 0.19 -22.03
N GLU A 711 -58.46 0.61 -20.81
CA GLU A 711 -58.81 1.97 -20.38
C GLU A 711 -57.89 2.94 -21.13
N THR A 712 -58.46 3.54 -22.19
CA THR A 712 -57.99 4.73 -22.91
C THR A 712 -56.59 4.69 -23.51
N ALA A 713 -56.48 4.19 -24.75
CA ALA A 713 -55.89 4.89 -25.91
C ALA A 713 -55.89 3.94 -27.12
N ASP A 714 -56.56 4.37 -28.19
CA ASP A 714 -56.75 3.68 -29.45
C ASP A 714 -55.39 3.44 -30.14
N SER A 715 -54.80 2.24 -30.02
CA SER A 715 -53.52 1.91 -30.65
C SER A 715 -53.36 0.39 -30.86
N GLY A 716 -52.93 0.00 -32.07
CA GLY A 716 -52.25 -1.24 -32.51
C GLY A 716 -52.72 -2.63 -32.05
N LEU A 717 -52.93 -2.84 -30.76
CA LEU A 717 -53.16 -4.12 -30.10
C LEU A 717 -54.46 -4.81 -30.55
N SER A 718 -55.54 -4.07 -30.81
CA SER A 718 -56.82 -4.64 -31.29
C SER A 718 -56.71 -5.23 -32.70
N GLN A 719 -55.89 -4.61 -33.57
CA GLN A 719 -55.60 -5.12 -34.92
C GLN A 719 -54.60 -6.28 -34.91
N LEU A 720 -53.65 -6.29 -33.96
CA LEU A 720 -52.74 -7.41 -33.70
C LEU A 720 -53.53 -8.68 -33.31
N TRP A 721 -54.56 -8.55 -32.46
CA TRP A 721 -55.44 -9.64 -32.06
C TRP A 721 -56.32 -10.19 -33.19
N ALA A 722 -56.85 -9.30 -34.05
CA ALA A 722 -57.64 -9.72 -35.21
C ALA A 722 -56.81 -10.48 -36.26
N ARG A 723 -55.52 -10.15 -36.39
CA ARG A 723 -54.59 -10.81 -37.33
C ARG A 723 -54.06 -12.16 -36.79
N LEU A 724 -53.79 -12.28 -35.49
CA LEU A 724 -53.35 -13.53 -34.85
C LEU A 724 -54.43 -14.63 -34.83
N LEU A 725 -55.72 -14.28 -34.87
CA LEU A 725 -56.84 -15.23 -34.77
C LEU A 725 -57.42 -15.73 -36.11
N GLY A 726 -56.82 -15.39 -37.25
CA GLY A 726 -57.09 -16.07 -38.53
C GLY A 726 -58.55 -16.06 -39.00
N LYS A 727 -59.30 -14.96 -38.83
CA LYS A 727 -60.62 -14.78 -39.48
C LYS A 727 -60.56 -13.68 -40.55
N GLN A 728 -60.58 -14.07 -41.83
CA GLN A 728 -61.10 -13.22 -42.92
C GLN A 728 -62.63 -13.12 -42.74
N THR A 729 -63.33 -12.01 -43.00
CA THR A 729 -63.66 -11.37 -44.31
C THR A 729 -64.64 -10.18 -44.02
N PRO A 730 -65.26 -9.51 -45.01
CA PRO A 730 -64.85 -8.36 -45.83
C PRO A 730 -65.58 -7.04 -45.42
N ALA A 731 -65.30 -5.98 -46.18
CA ALA A 731 -65.94 -4.66 -46.13
C ALA A 731 -67.48 -4.65 -46.11
N ASP A 732 -68.08 -3.67 -45.42
CA ASP A 732 -69.10 -2.82 -46.04
C ASP A 732 -69.28 -1.48 -45.32
N GLU A 733 -69.49 -0.45 -46.14
CA GLU A 733 -70.02 0.86 -45.77
C GLU A 733 -71.46 0.71 -45.28
N THR A 734 -71.86 1.42 -44.22
CA THR A 734 -73.18 2.05 -43.95
C THR A 734 -73.49 2.11 -42.44
N ALA A 735 -74.28 3.12 -42.07
CA ALA A 735 -74.92 3.39 -40.77
C ALA A 735 -74.20 4.37 -39.82
N ALA A 736 -74.34 5.65 -40.17
CA ALA A 736 -74.72 6.66 -39.19
C ALA A 736 -76.13 6.38 -38.63
N ASP A 737 -76.43 7.02 -37.49
CA ASP A 737 -77.69 7.02 -36.71
C ASP A 737 -77.88 5.89 -35.70
N ASP A 738 -77.46 6.15 -34.44
CA ASP A 738 -78.35 6.14 -33.26
C ASP A 738 -77.58 6.55 -31.99
N LEU A 739 -77.78 7.79 -31.53
CA LEU A 739 -77.40 8.28 -30.20
C LEU A 739 -78.68 8.63 -29.41
N PRO A 740 -78.85 8.14 -28.17
CA PRO A 740 -80.03 8.45 -27.35
C PRO A 740 -80.02 9.91 -26.89
N SER A 741 -81.22 10.47 -26.68
CA SER A 741 -81.43 11.89 -26.41
C SER A 741 -81.02 12.32 -24.98
N PRO A 742 -80.68 13.60 -24.77
CA PRO A 742 -80.19 14.14 -23.49
C PRO A 742 -81.15 13.96 -22.30
N GLU A 743 -82.44 13.67 -22.54
CA GLU A 743 -83.43 13.45 -21.49
C GLU A 743 -83.29 12.07 -20.82
N GLN A 744 -82.72 11.07 -21.51
CA GLN A 744 -82.50 9.73 -20.94
C GLN A 744 -81.27 9.69 -20.03
N GLN A 745 -80.24 10.50 -20.31
CA GLN A 745 -79.05 10.62 -19.46
C GLN A 745 -79.31 11.42 -18.17
N ALA A 746 -80.27 12.35 -18.19
CA ALA A 746 -80.62 13.13 -17.01
C ALA A 746 -81.42 12.33 -15.95
N ALA A 747 -82.11 11.27 -16.36
CA ALA A 747 -82.88 10.41 -15.45
C ALA A 747 -81.99 9.44 -14.65
N GLU A 748 -80.91 8.91 -15.26
CA GLU A 748 -79.96 8.00 -14.58
C GLU A 748 -79.09 8.73 -13.54
N VAL A 749 -78.71 9.99 -13.80
CA VAL A 749 -77.89 10.78 -12.86
C VAL A 749 -78.71 11.20 -11.63
N ALA A 750 -80.01 11.42 -11.78
CA ALA A 750 -80.91 11.76 -10.67
C ALA A 750 -81.19 10.59 -9.72
N GLU A 751 -81.09 9.34 -10.21
CA GLU A 751 -81.31 8.13 -9.41
C GLU A 751 -80.07 7.74 -8.58
N MET A 752 -78.86 8.06 -9.05
CA MET A 752 -77.61 7.83 -8.30
C MET A 752 -77.38 8.85 -7.18
N GLN A 753 -77.86 10.09 -7.31
CA GLN A 753 -77.63 11.14 -6.31
C GLN A 753 -78.54 11.05 -5.07
N ALA A 754 -79.51 10.14 -5.04
CA ALA A 754 -80.45 9.97 -3.93
C ALA A 754 -80.01 8.91 -2.88
N GLN A 755 -78.85 8.27 -3.05
CA GLN A 755 -78.36 7.22 -2.12
C GLN A 755 -77.17 7.65 -1.23
N GLU A 756 -76.71 8.90 -1.32
CA GLU A 756 -75.48 9.37 -0.66
C GLU A 756 -75.70 10.39 0.46
N GLU A 757 -76.82 10.30 1.17
CA GLU A 757 -77.09 11.11 2.37
C GLU A 757 -77.47 10.19 3.54
N ILE A 758 -76.51 9.78 4.38
CA ILE A 758 -76.67 9.41 5.79
C ILE A 758 -75.27 9.40 6.46
N LEU A 759 -75.11 10.31 7.42
CA LEU A 759 -74.18 10.40 8.55
C LEU A 759 -72.83 11.16 8.41
N GLU A 760 -72.76 12.20 9.24
CA GLU A 760 -71.71 13.20 9.47
C GLU A 760 -70.99 12.91 10.84
N PRO A 761 -69.98 13.69 11.31
CA PRO A 761 -68.63 13.18 11.63
C PRO A 761 -68.17 13.44 13.09
N TRP A 762 -67.05 12.84 13.54
CA TRP A 762 -66.29 13.39 14.69
C TRP A 762 -64.83 12.89 14.89
N SER A 763 -64.00 13.78 15.44
CA SER A 763 -62.66 13.62 16.08
C SER A 763 -62.57 14.65 17.24
N PRO A 764 -61.54 14.73 18.12
CA PRO A 764 -60.63 13.77 18.75
C PRO A 764 -60.53 13.94 20.32
N ASP A 765 -59.60 13.22 20.97
CA ASP A 765 -59.00 13.37 22.33
C ASP A 765 -59.69 12.81 23.60
N SER A 766 -58.95 11.96 24.35
CA SER A 766 -58.65 12.13 25.80
C SER A 766 -57.79 10.98 26.39
N ASN A 767 -56.89 11.37 27.30
CA ASN A 767 -55.99 10.54 28.11
C ASN A 767 -56.68 9.92 29.36
N ASP A 768 -56.10 8.81 29.81
CA ASP A 768 -55.69 8.51 31.20
C ASP A 768 -56.47 7.47 32.08
N VAL A 769 -55.63 6.72 32.82
CA VAL A 769 -55.78 6.09 34.16
C VAL A 769 -56.05 4.57 34.31
N SER A 770 -55.00 3.90 34.81
CA SER A 770 -54.91 2.89 35.92
C SER A 770 -54.96 1.37 35.69
N ASP A 771 -53.85 0.75 36.13
CA ASP A 771 -53.63 -0.65 36.57
C ASP A 771 -54.06 -0.80 38.07
N PRO A 772 -54.48 -1.98 38.60
CA PRO A 772 -53.51 -2.95 39.15
C PRO A 772 -53.91 -4.47 39.11
N GLY A 773 -52.91 -5.38 39.02
CA GLY A 773 -52.88 -6.57 39.91
C GLY A 773 -52.60 -8.00 39.36
N ILE A 774 -51.31 -8.36 39.20
CA ILE A 774 -50.55 -9.54 39.72
C ILE A 774 -51.02 -11.01 39.50
N ALA A 775 -50.16 -11.82 38.83
CA ALA A 775 -49.48 -13.08 39.26
C ALA A 775 -49.04 -13.94 38.02
N ASP A 776 -47.77 -13.99 37.58
CA ASP A 776 -46.60 -14.84 37.98
C ASP A 776 -46.25 -16.02 37.01
N TRP A 777 -45.28 -15.75 36.09
CA TRP A 777 -44.09 -16.49 35.55
C TRP A 777 -44.10 -18.00 35.14
N PRO A 778 -43.18 -18.49 34.24
CA PRO A 778 -41.82 -17.96 33.96
C PRO A 778 -41.32 -17.87 32.50
N GLN A 779 -40.21 -17.13 32.38
CA GLN A 779 -39.38 -16.83 31.21
C GLN A 779 -38.62 -18.04 30.66
N GLU A 780 -38.54 -18.11 29.33
CA GLU A 780 -37.58 -18.93 28.60
C GLU A 780 -36.29 -18.14 28.33
N THR A 781 -35.18 -18.76 28.70
CA THR A 781 -33.80 -18.24 28.71
C THR A 781 -33.12 -18.33 27.34
N GLN A 782 -32.30 -17.32 27.03
CA GLN A 782 -31.30 -17.33 25.95
C GLN A 782 -30.25 -18.44 26.15
N PRO A 783 -29.68 -19.01 25.07
CA PRO A 783 -28.45 -19.80 25.16
C PRO A 783 -27.21 -18.99 24.75
N GLU A 784 -26.19 -19.01 25.62
CA GLU A 784 -24.79 -18.68 25.34
C GLU A 784 -24.00 -19.94 24.88
N PRO A 785 -22.79 -19.79 24.30
CA PRO A 785 -22.16 -20.81 23.46
C PRO A 785 -21.33 -21.85 24.24
N GLU A 786 -21.43 -23.11 23.84
CA GLU A 786 -20.60 -24.21 24.36
C GLU A 786 -19.23 -24.29 23.67
N GLN A 787 -18.19 -24.31 24.50
CA GLN A 787 -16.81 -24.69 24.15
C GLN A 787 -16.72 -26.21 23.94
N TYR A 788 -16.12 -26.64 22.83
CA TYR A 788 -15.59 -27.99 22.66
C TYR A 788 -14.07 -27.92 22.45
N GLU A 789 -13.32 -28.24 23.51
CA GLU A 789 -11.93 -28.71 23.44
C GLU A 789 -11.94 -30.22 23.22
N GLN A 790 -11.21 -30.72 22.23
CA GLN A 790 -10.71 -32.10 22.22
C GLN A 790 -9.31 -32.20 21.61
N PRO A 791 -8.51 -33.20 22.03
CA PRO A 791 -7.05 -33.17 22.02
C PRO A 791 -6.44 -33.78 20.76
N ILE A 792 -5.25 -33.30 20.40
CA ILE A 792 -4.40 -33.87 19.35
C ILE A 792 -3.53 -34.94 20.01
N GLU A 793 -3.76 -36.21 19.65
CA GLU A 793 -2.85 -37.33 19.90
C GLU A 793 -2.20 -37.78 18.60
N GLU A 794 -0.90 -38.06 18.70
CA GLU A 794 0.06 -38.39 17.65
C GLU A 794 -0.28 -39.70 16.92
N VAL A 795 -0.06 -39.71 15.60
CA VAL A 795 0.19 -40.95 14.84
C VAL A 795 1.47 -40.74 14.03
N GLU A 796 2.50 -41.49 14.45
CA GLU A 796 3.76 -41.71 13.75
C GLU A 796 3.51 -42.25 12.33
N ALA A 797 4.23 -41.71 11.35
CA ALA A 797 4.49 -42.38 10.08
C ALA A 797 5.97 -42.21 9.72
N ASP A 798 6.65 -43.35 9.72
CA ASP A 798 8.01 -43.62 9.26
C ASP A 798 8.39 -42.90 7.96
N LEU A 799 9.54 -42.21 7.95
CA LEU A 799 10.37 -42.05 6.75
C LEU A 799 11.84 -41.99 7.17
N ASP A 800 12.56 -43.09 6.92
CA ASP A 800 14.02 -43.11 6.87
C ASP A 800 14.50 -43.41 5.43
N GLN A 801 15.56 -42.68 5.05
CA GLN A 801 16.50 -42.88 3.94
C GLN A 801 16.07 -42.73 2.47
N GLY A 802 16.67 -41.73 1.82
CA GLY A 802 16.83 -41.67 0.37
C GLY A 802 17.46 -40.36 -0.13
N ASP A 803 18.78 -40.25 -0.06
CA ASP A 803 19.57 -39.24 -0.78
C ASP A 803 19.23 -39.27 -2.28
N VAL A 804 18.64 -38.20 -2.80
CA VAL A 804 18.62 -37.92 -4.24
C VAL A 804 18.83 -36.42 -4.46
N VAL A 805 20.07 -36.07 -4.81
CA VAL A 805 20.44 -34.79 -5.41
C VAL A 805 19.94 -34.77 -6.85
N LEU A 806 19.12 -33.79 -7.22
CA LEU A 806 18.83 -33.46 -8.63
C LEU A 806 19.26 -32.01 -8.94
N PRO A 807 19.88 -31.77 -10.12
CA PRO A 807 20.59 -30.54 -10.43
C PRO A 807 19.67 -29.42 -10.95
N TYR A 808 20.01 -28.18 -10.63
CA TYR A 808 19.45 -26.98 -11.26
C TYR A 808 19.89 -26.89 -12.74
N PRO A 809 19.03 -26.40 -13.66
CA PRO A 809 19.39 -26.17 -15.05
C PRO A 809 20.32 -24.95 -15.20
N PRO A 810 21.19 -24.91 -16.23
CA PRO A 810 22.20 -23.85 -16.37
C PRO A 810 21.58 -22.54 -16.87
N VAL A 811 22.04 -21.44 -16.29
CA VAL A 811 21.84 -20.09 -16.78
C VAL A 811 22.81 -19.88 -17.95
N HIS A 812 22.28 -19.60 -19.14
CA HIS A 812 23.09 -19.16 -20.28
C HIS A 812 23.52 -17.70 -20.07
N GLU A 813 24.80 -17.49 -19.77
CA GLU A 813 25.48 -16.21 -19.96
C GLU A 813 25.87 -16.07 -21.43
N GLU A 814 25.24 -15.14 -22.15
CA GLU A 814 25.66 -14.74 -23.48
C GLU A 814 26.66 -13.58 -23.34
N ILE A 815 27.94 -13.92 -23.52
CA ILE A 815 29.06 -12.98 -23.58
C ILE A 815 29.03 -12.32 -24.96
N ILE A 816 28.78 -11.01 -25.01
CA ILE A 816 28.98 -10.20 -26.22
C ILE A 816 30.32 -9.46 -26.05
N GLU A 817 31.33 -9.90 -26.79
CA GLU A 817 32.59 -9.17 -26.98
C GLU A 817 32.38 -7.93 -27.87
N PRO A 818 33.13 -6.83 -27.66
CA PRO A 818 33.02 -5.63 -28.48
C PRO A 818 33.88 -5.75 -29.74
N GLU A 819 33.23 -5.77 -30.91
CA GLU A 819 33.89 -5.56 -32.21
C GLU A 819 34.32 -4.10 -32.38
N THR A 820 35.59 -3.94 -32.73
CA THR A 820 36.27 -2.75 -33.20
C THR A 820 35.75 -2.29 -34.57
N LEU A 821 35.46 -0.99 -34.73
CA LEU A 821 35.43 -0.33 -36.04
C LEU A 821 35.99 1.10 -35.94
N GLU A 822 36.74 1.44 -36.98
CA GLU A 822 37.79 2.45 -37.04
C GLU A 822 37.32 3.90 -37.24
N THR A 823 38.16 4.81 -36.79
CA THR A 823 38.19 6.24 -37.06
C THR A 823 38.59 6.60 -38.50
N GLN A 824 37.80 7.47 -39.17
CA GLN A 824 38.21 8.56 -40.11
C GLN A 824 36.99 9.52 -40.25
N GLY A 825 37.00 10.85 -40.24
CA GLY A 825 37.98 11.93 -40.05
C GLY A 825 37.38 13.28 -40.53
N SER A 826 37.64 14.39 -39.79
CA SER A 826 37.56 15.83 -40.19
C SER A 826 36.17 16.44 -40.53
N THR A 827 35.81 17.71 -40.32
CA THR A 827 36.42 18.94 -39.76
C THR A 827 35.30 20.01 -39.67
N LEU A 828 35.39 20.96 -38.71
CA LEU A 828 35.06 22.41 -38.76
C LEU A 828 34.36 22.92 -37.48
N GLU A 829 34.95 23.97 -36.90
CA GLU A 829 34.49 24.77 -35.74
C GLU A 829 33.12 25.44 -35.96
N PRO A 830 32.47 25.92 -34.86
CA PRO A 830 32.40 27.37 -34.71
C PRO A 830 32.56 27.94 -33.28
N GLU A 831 32.81 29.24 -33.30
CA GLU A 831 33.18 30.23 -32.28
C GLU A 831 32.36 30.31 -30.97
N LEU A 832 33.07 30.68 -29.89
CA LEU A 832 32.55 31.17 -28.61
C LEU A 832 32.76 32.70 -28.50
N PRO A 833 31.79 33.49 -28.02
CA PRO A 833 32.05 34.88 -27.63
C PRO A 833 32.45 35.01 -26.16
N GLN A 834 33.45 35.85 -25.93
CA GLN A 834 34.03 36.25 -24.64
C GLN A 834 33.11 37.18 -23.83
N VAL A 835 33.16 37.09 -22.50
CA VAL A 835 32.63 38.12 -21.59
C VAL A 835 33.78 38.64 -20.71
N GLY A 836 34.06 39.94 -20.83
CA GLY A 836 35.10 40.67 -20.13
C GLY A 836 34.71 41.19 -18.74
N THR A 837 35.73 41.51 -17.96
CA THR A 837 35.75 41.84 -16.52
C THR A 837 35.58 43.34 -16.18
N ALA A 838 34.75 43.64 -15.16
CA ALA A 838 34.86 44.62 -14.02
C ALA A 838 35.09 46.15 -14.30
N PRO A 839 34.63 47.11 -13.44
CA PRO A 839 35.02 47.26 -12.02
C PRO A 839 33.99 47.91 -11.01
N LEU A 840 34.47 48.12 -9.77
CA LEU A 840 33.84 48.36 -8.44
C LEU A 840 33.14 49.73 -8.14
N ALA A 841 32.07 49.63 -7.30
CA ALA A 841 31.62 50.47 -6.13
C ALA A 841 31.26 51.99 -6.33
N PRO A 842 30.30 52.61 -5.56
CA PRO A 842 30.11 52.47 -4.09
C PRO A 842 28.67 52.48 -3.51
N ARG A 843 28.62 52.22 -2.19
CA ARG A 843 27.51 52.23 -1.20
C ARG A 843 26.62 53.48 -1.22
N HIS A 844 25.31 53.33 -0.98
CA HIS A 844 24.47 54.24 -0.14
C HIS A 844 23.19 53.53 0.36
N GLN A 845 22.59 54.13 1.40
CA GLN A 845 21.70 53.62 2.46
C GLN A 845 20.28 53.16 2.05
N PRO A 846 19.58 52.41 2.94
CA PRO A 846 18.15 52.11 2.81
C PRO A 846 17.27 53.26 3.34
N PRO A 847 16.02 53.44 2.85
CA PRO A 847 15.04 54.30 3.50
C PRO A 847 14.25 53.52 4.56
N GLU A 848 14.06 54.17 5.71
CA GLU A 848 13.14 53.80 6.78
C GLU A 848 11.67 54.19 6.44
N PRO A 849 10.67 53.78 7.25
CA PRO A 849 9.32 53.42 6.79
C PRO A 849 8.30 54.57 6.80
N GLN A 850 7.26 54.43 5.97
CA GLN A 850 5.91 54.95 6.20
C GLN A 850 4.89 53.96 5.67
#